data_AF-A0A067BS59-F1
#
_entry.id   AF-A0A067BS59-F1
#
_cell.length_a   1.000
_cell.length_b   1.000
_cell.length_c   1.000
_cell.angle_alpha   90.00
_cell.angle_beta   90.00
_cell.angle_gamma   90.00
#
_symmetry.space_group_name_H-M   'P 1'
#
loop_
_entity.id
_entity.type
_entity.pdbx_description
1 polymer ?
#
loop_
_entity_poly.entity_id
_entity_poly.type
_entity_poly.pdbx_seq_one_letter_code
_entity_poly.pdbx_strand_id
1 'polypeptide(L)'
;MGGGASKGGEGKSPQAKVAPKMTGRGVPAPLVAANTQWKMVPQPNINRMKSAGRLSIADDELTQMLHDPVGQKHIGNYAKKILTSETFYCWVECMEFIEAPSSGYQRSVAKHIYKKYIKHGAAMALGGLASDMVAQYDELIKVIDADPSQITKDFFAPIQKMCFDDMCKNTYHRFKSSPEYDLYKLELKDTYNKVTVDDFDYLELLGSGGFGRVVHARKKSTGKHYAMKIQLKNGLLHEHQDQLDQITSEKDILQMCNHPYILDMHYSFQTSAHAIIVTELVRGGDLNELMKGSKRGYLPEGRVRLYAAEIALALNHLHELGLIYRDLKPCNVLLGEDGHIVLADMGLATGLEEIRDKKHRDDADREAAKATGGAGLSRVESHVTLPEDDHNPHGVVQLSGQTQTVPKSFARPPDAKNTRRKTTVGTKGYMAPELISGKLLRREERPGYNFTIDYWSLGVTIYELICGYQPFNLYNVLGDGFLAEIAQEVEVAKLSPRSQYRAELERMAAGVDYPDQVSANARDFINRLLEVNAVNRMGCTSRGFLDIMEHPFFHGLDWERLMVKHVQPEFTPNVKPLTDRKTYSNFWNMMAHFDARDKHFIRHDWYQDPPPEKQKAFEKWDFISPHTLKAELGIAAEMDESNRPYKILQLTGETSG
;
A
#
# COMPACT_ATOMS: atom_id res chain seq x y z
N MET A 1 -29.90 24.02 68.71
CA MET A 1 -29.92 25.40 68.17
C MET A 1 -30.15 25.25 66.67
N GLY A 2 -31.37 25.40 66.18
CA GLY A 2 -31.93 26.68 65.71
C GLY A 2 -31.61 26.80 64.22
N GLY A 3 -32.51 26.37 63.33
CA GLY A 3 -33.50 27.24 62.65
C GLY A 3 -33.08 27.40 61.19
N GLY A 4 -33.94 27.47 60.17
CA GLY A 4 -35.40 27.45 60.12
C GLY A 4 -35.89 27.52 58.67
N ALA A 5 -37.21 27.32 58.53
CA ALA A 5 -38.18 27.83 57.53
C ALA A 5 -37.93 27.54 56.02
N SER A 6 -38.78 26.80 55.28
CA SER A 6 -40.21 27.02 54.88
C SER A 6 -40.36 28.32 54.05
N LYS A 7 -40.94 28.40 52.85
CA LYS A 7 -42.23 27.98 52.24
C LYS A 7 -42.12 28.24 50.72
N GLY A 8 -42.98 27.82 49.80
CA GLY A 8 -44.33 27.26 49.83
C GLY A 8 -44.61 26.60 48.47
N GLY A 9 -45.55 25.65 48.37
CA GLY A 9 -46.98 25.89 48.14
C GLY A 9 -47.22 25.78 46.61
N GLU A 10 -48.13 25.00 46.04
CA GLU A 10 -49.47 24.49 46.38
C GLU A 10 -49.62 23.16 45.58
N GLY A 11 -50.47 22.16 45.87
CA GLY A 11 -51.87 22.18 46.27
C GLY A 11 -52.64 21.10 45.48
N LYS A 12 -52.72 19.89 46.06
CA LYS A 12 -53.81 18.88 46.04
C LYS A 12 -54.55 18.48 44.72
N SER A 13 -54.49 17.16 44.46
CA SER A 13 -55.42 16.21 43.80
C SER A 13 -56.93 16.41 44.10
N PRO A 14 -57.95 15.75 43.45
CA PRO A 14 -57.95 14.47 42.69
C PRO A 14 -58.93 14.33 41.46
N GLN A 15 -58.80 13.18 40.76
CA GLN A 15 -59.78 12.38 39.98
C GLN A 15 -60.95 12.98 39.15
N ALA A 16 -61.02 12.45 37.90
CA ALA A 16 -62.20 12.03 37.11
C ALA A 16 -63.11 13.08 36.43
N LYS A 17 -63.13 13.08 35.08
CA LYS A 17 -64.28 12.64 34.22
C LYS A 17 -64.11 13.11 32.76
N VAL A 18 -64.28 12.14 31.85
CA VAL A 18 -65.08 12.14 30.61
C VAL A 18 -64.84 13.22 29.53
N ALA A 19 -64.58 12.71 28.32
CA ALA A 19 -64.34 13.37 27.04
C ALA A 19 -65.50 14.20 26.46
N PRO A 20 -65.24 14.95 25.36
CA PRO A 20 -66.12 14.88 24.21
C PRO A 20 -65.40 14.57 22.88
N LYS A 21 -66.13 13.82 22.05
CA LYS A 21 -65.84 13.35 20.69
C LYS A 21 -65.81 14.47 19.65
N MET A 22 -64.98 14.30 18.61
CA MET A 22 -65.30 14.52 17.18
C MET A 22 -64.37 13.60 16.36
N THR A 23 -64.79 12.42 15.90
CA THR A 23 -65.43 12.10 14.60
C THR A 23 -64.75 12.68 13.36
N GLY A 24 -63.96 11.85 12.66
CA GLY A 24 -63.49 12.10 11.29
C GLY A 24 -62.58 10.98 10.80
N ARG A 25 -63.02 10.24 9.78
CA ARG A 25 -62.40 9.02 9.25
C ARG A 25 -61.09 9.30 8.50
N GLY A 26 -60.11 8.43 8.73
CA GLY A 26 -58.91 8.25 7.92
C GLY A 26 -57.96 7.35 8.70
N VAL A 27 -57.99 6.04 8.47
CA VAL A 27 -57.08 5.10 9.13
C VAL A 27 -55.67 5.36 8.59
N PRO A 28 -54.70 5.81 9.41
CA PRO A 28 -53.30 5.81 9.04
C PRO A 28 -52.79 4.36 9.10
N ALA A 29 -51.96 3.96 8.14
CA ALA A 29 -51.25 2.69 8.19
C ALA A 29 -50.53 2.52 9.55
N PRO A 30 -50.53 1.33 10.17
CA PRO A 30 -49.86 1.15 11.45
C PRO A 30 -48.35 1.37 11.31
N LEU A 31 -47.86 2.45 11.92
CA LEU A 31 -46.47 2.75 12.21
C LEU A 31 -45.99 1.90 13.40
N VAL A 32 -45.82 0.60 13.19
CA VAL A 32 -45.07 -0.36 14.06
C VAL A 32 -44.70 -1.55 13.14
N ALA A 33 -43.47 -1.90 12.81
CA ALA A 33 -42.19 -1.70 13.46
C ALA A 33 -41.07 -1.44 12.42
N ALA A 34 -40.68 -0.17 12.30
CA ALA A 34 -39.44 0.28 11.69
C ALA A 34 -38.25 0.16 12.67
N ASN A 35 -38.18 -0.93 13.44
CA ASN A 35 -37.17 -1.09 14.50
C ASN A 35 -36.73 -2.56 14.73
N THR A 36 -36.68 -3.36 13.66
CA THR A 36 -35.95 -4.64 13.72
C THR A 36 -34.46 -4.34 13.54
N GLN A 37 -33.73 -4.21 14.64
CA GLN A 37 -32.27 -4.36 14.59
C GLN A 37 -31.99 -5.80 14.14
N TRP A 38 -31.51 -5.94 12.91
CA TRP A 38 -31.22 -7.20 12.26
C TRP A 38 -30.06 -7.88 12.99
N LYS A 39 -30.30 -9.08 13.53
CA LYS A 39 -29.24 -9.90 14.14
C LYS A 39 -28.26 -10.32 13.06
N MET A 40 -26.99 -9.96 13.24
CA MET A 40 -25.88 -10.43 12.41
C MET A 40 -25.80 -11.96 12.46
N VAL A 41 -25.84 -12.60 11.29
CA VAL A 41 -25.64 -14.05 11.16
C VAL A 41 -24.15 -14.30 10.90
N PRO A 42 -23.47 -15.14 11.69
CA PRO A 42 -22.09 -15.57 11.38
C PRO A 42 -22.07 -16.36 10.06
N GLN A 43 -21.07 -16.12 9.21
CA GLN A 43 -20.93 -16.83 7.94
C GLN A 43 -21.01 -18.36 8.13
N PRO A 44 -21.92 -19.07 7.42
CA PRO A 44 -21.85 -20.52 7.36
C PRO A 44 -20.65 -20.95 6.52
N ASN A 45 -19.99 -22.03 6.95
CA ASN A 45 -18.79 -22.60 6.36
C ASN A 45 -19.00 -22.95 4.87
N ILE A 46 -18.49 -22.10 3.96
CA ILE A 46 -18.63 -22.17 2.49
C ILE A 46 -18.11 -23.50 1.89
N ASN A 47 -17.28 -24.24 2.64
CA ASN A 47 -16.68 -25.50 2.19
C ASN A 47 -17.66 -26.67 2.01
N ARG A 48 -18.94 -26.55 2.40
CA ARG A 48 -19.92 -27.64 2.25
C ARG A 48 -20.71 -27.65 0.93
N MET A 49 -20.61 -26.62 0.08
CA MET A 49 -21.35 -26.56 -1.19
C MET A 49 -20.49 -26.85 -2.43
N LYS A 50 -19.15 -26.95 -2.30
CA LYS A 50 -18.23 -27.23 -3.42
C LYS A 50 -18.30 -28.66 -3.98
N SER A 51 -19.05 -29.57 -3.37
CA SER A 51 -19.11 -30.99 -3.76
C SER A 51 -20.22 -31.35 -4.76
N ALA A 52 -20.96 -30.38 -5.32
CA ALA A 52 -22.00 -30.66 -6.31
C ALA A 52 -21.94 -29.71 -7.51
N GLY A 53 -21.25 -30.13 -8.58
CA GLY A 53 -21.44 -29.65 -9.96
C GLY A 53 -21.23 -28.15 -10.24
N ARG A 54 -20.14 -27.82 -10.97
CA ARG A 54 -19.74 -26.49 -11.49
C ARG A 54 -20.89 -25.49 -11.66
N LEU A 55 -20.96 -24.53 -10.73
CA LEU A 55 -21.66 -23.25 -10.87
C LEU A 55 -20.90 -22.34 -11.85
N SER A 56 -21.58 -21.44 -12.56
CA SER A 56 -20.90 -20.43 -13.38
C SER A 56 -20.28 -19.35 -12.47
N ILE A 57 -19.26 -18.63 -12.96
CA ILE A 57 -18.61 -17.53 -12.19
C ILE A 57 -19.64 -16.51 -11.67
N ALA A 58 -20.69 -16.24 -12.45
CA ALA A 58 -21.76 -15.32 -12.06
C ALA A 58 -22.62 -15.86 -10.90
N ASP A 59 -22.79 -17.17 -10.81
CA ASP A 59 -23.57 -17.80 -9.75
C ASP A 59 -22.80 -17.76 -8.42
N ASP A 60 -21.48 -17.93 -8.44
CA ASP A 60 -20.65 -17.82 -7.24
C ASP A 60 -20.64 -16.37 -6.70
N GLU A 61 -20.53 -15.38 -7.59
CA GLU A 61 -20.56 -13.96 -7.20
C GLU A 61 -21.94 -13.53 -6.64
N LEU A 62 -23.05 -13.94 -7.28
CA LEU A 62 -24.38 -13.66 -6.75
C LEU A 62 -24.61 -14.35 -5.40
N THR A 63 -24.16 -15.60 -5.25
CA THR A 63 -24.26 -16.33 -3.99
C THR A 63 -23.57 -15.56 -2.87
N GLN A 64 -22.33 -15.13 -3.07
CA GLN A 64 -21.60 -14.33 -2.07
C GLN A 64 -22.32 -13.04 -1.73
N MET A 65 -22.87 -12.34 -2.73
CA MET A 65 -23.61 -11.09 -2.53
C MET A 65 -24.90 -11.28 -1.75
N LEU A 66 -25.66 -12.35 -2.01
CA LEU A 66 -26.90 -12.65 -1.29
C LEU A 66 -26.67 -13.10 0.15
N HIS A 67 -25.48 -13.59 0.48
CA HIS A 67 -25.09 -13.92 1.86
C HIS A 67 -24.39 -12.76 2.59
N ASP A 68 -24.17 -11.63 1.93
CA ASP A 68 -23.54 -10.43 2.51
C ASP A 68 -24.58 -9.32 2.78
N PRO A 69 -24.63 -8.71 3.98
CA PRO A 69 -25.60 -7.66 4.29
C PRO A 69 -25.52 -6.41 3.39
N VAL A 70 -24.32 -6.00 2.98
CA VAL A 70 -24.14 -4.88 2.04
C VAL A 70 -24.59 -5.30 0.65
N GLY A 71 -24.25 -6.52 0.24
CA GLY A 71 -24.75 -7.14 -0.99
C GLY A 71 -26.27 -7.16 -1.07
N GLN A 72 -26.95 -7.70 -0.06
CA GLN A 72 -28.42 -7.74 0.03
C GLN A 72 -29.06 -6.35 -0.06
N LYS A 73 -28.50 -5.36 0.65
CA LYS A 73 -28.98 -3.97 0.60
C LYS A 73 -28.96 -3.43 -0.82
N HIS A 74 -27.84 -3.58 -1.52
CA HIS A 74 -27.67 -3.01 -2.85
C HIS A 74 -28.46 -3.75 -3.93
N ILE A 75 -28.36 -5.09 -3.98
CA ILE A 75 -29.09 -5.87 -4.98
C ILE A 75 -30.61 -5.81 -4.75
N GLY A 76 -31.07 -5.75 -3.49
CA GLY A 76 -32.48 -5.60 -3.16
C GLY A 76 -33.05 -4.24 -3.57
N ASN A 77 -32.30 -3.15 -3.33
CA ASN A 77 -32.68 -1.81 -3.79
C ASN A 77 -32.73 -1.74 -5.32
N TYR A 78 -31.76 -2.36 -5.99
CA TYR A 78 -31.72 -2.44 -7.44
C TYR A 78 -32.89 -3.25 -8.01
N ALA A 79 -33.18 -4.42 -7.44
CA ALA A 79 -34.32 -5.25 -7.83
C ALA A 79 -35.66 -4.49 -7.70
N LYS A 80 -35.83 -3.71 -6.62
CA LYS A 80 -36.98 -2.82 -6.45
C LYS A 80 -37.06 -1.74 -7.53
N LYS A 81 -35.92 -1.15 -7.91
CA LYS A 81 -35.85 -0.12 -8.96
C LYS A 81 -36.25 -0.66 -10.33
N ILE A 82 -35.87 -1.89 -10.66
CA ILE A 82 -36.17 -2.52 -11.97
C ILE A 82 -37.42 -3.41 -11.96
N LEU A 83 -38.19 -3.41 -10.86
CA LEU A 83 -39.43 -4.17 -10.69
C LEU A 83 -39.25 -5.70 -10.82
N THR A 84 -38.17 -6.23 -10.23
CA THR A 84 -37.87 -7.68 -10.13
C THR A 84 -37.68 -8.11 -8.67
N SER A 85 -38.30 -7.39 -7.74
CA SER A 85 -38.04 -7.55 -6.30
C SER A 85 -38.67 -8.78 -5.65
N GLU A 86 -39.64 -9.40 -6.34
CA GLU A 86 -40.43 -10.53 -5.86
C GLU A 86 -39.54 -11.76 -5.58
N THR A 87 -38.64 -12.09 -6.50
CA THR A 87 -37.71 -13.23 -6.37
C THR A 87 -36.64 -12.98 -5.32
N PHE A 88 -36.15 -11.74 -5.19
CA PHE A 88 -35.23 -11.35 -4.12
C PHE A 88 -35.86 -11.50 -2.73
N TYR A 89 -37.04 -10.89 -2.50
CA TYR A 89 -37.68 -10.96 -1.19
C TYR A 89 -38.10 -12.40 -0.84
N CYS A 90 -38.59 -13.17 -1.81
CA CYS A 90 -38.92 -14.57 -1.58
C CYS A 90 -37.68 -15.40 -1.18
N TRP A 91 -36.54 -15.18 -1.84
CA TRP A 91 -35.29 -15.87 -1.50
C TRP A 91 -34.83 -15.55 -0.07
N VAL A 92 -34.88 -14.28 0.34
CA VAL A 92 -34.52 -13.82 1.69
C VAL A 92 -35.45 -14.43 2.75
N GLU A 93 -36.76 -14.43 2.52
CA GLU A 93 -37.72 -15.03 3.45
C GLU A 93 -37.56 -16.55 3.55
N CYS A 94 -37.16 -17.22 2.46
CA CYS A 94 -36.81 -18.64 2.51
C CYS A 94 -35.55 -18.89 3.35
N MET A 95 -34.58 -17.97 3.39
CA MET A 95 -33.44 -18.08 4.31
C MET A 95 -33.87 -17.91 5.77
N GLU A 96 -34.78 -16.97 6.06
CA GLU A 96 -35.38 -16.83 7.39
C GLU A 96 -36.11 -18.10 7.83
N PHE A 97 -36.80 -18.77 6.89
CA PHE A 97 -37.43 -20.07 7.15
C PHE A 97 -36.42 -21.16 7.54
N ILE A 98 -35.25 -21.20 6.89
CA ILE A 98 -34.18 -22.18 7.19
C ILE A 98 -33.57 -21.91 8.58
N GLU A 99 -33.45 -20.64 8.95
CA GLU A 99 -32.84 -20.17 10.21
C GLU A 99 -33.83 -20.03 11.37
N ALA A 100 -35.10 -20.38 11.16
CA ALA A 100 -36.16 -20.24 12.15
C ALA A 100 -35.79 -20.87 13.51
N PRO A 101 -35.93 -20.14 14.64
CA PRO A 101 -35.46 -20.59 15.96
C PRO A 101 -36.33 -21.69 16.58
N SER A 102 -37.51 -21.96 16.01
CA SER A 102 -38.41 -23.01 16.48
C SER A 102 -39.29 -23.51 15.34
N SER A 103 -39.75 -24.76 15.45
CA SER A 103 -40.68 -25.36 14.50
C SER A 103 -42.01 -24.59 14.38
N GLY A 104 -42.45 -23.94 15.47
CA GLY A 104 -43.66 -23.11 15.47
C GLY A 104 -43.47 -21.83 14.66
N TYR A 105 -42.33 -21.16 14.81
CA TYR A 105 -41.97 -19.99 14.00
C TYR A 105 -41.79 -20.38 12.54
N GLN A 106 -41.08 -21.48 12.28
CA GLN A 106 -40.85 -22.02 10.94
C GLN A 106 -42.16 -22.29 10.19
N ARG A 107 -43.17 -22.85 10.86
CA ARG A 107 -44.54 -23.01 10.31
C ARG A 107 -45.20 -21.68 9.95
N SER A 108 -45.08 -20.69 10.82
CA SER A 108 -45.64 -19.36 10.59
C SER A 108 -45.01 -18.70 9.36
N VAL A 109 -43.68 -18.77 9.25
CA VAL A 109 -42.92 -18.25 8.10
C VAL A 109 -43.31 -19.01 6.82
N ALA A 110 -43.44 -20.34 6.86
CA ALA A 110 -43.85 -21.13 5.70
C ALA A 110 -45.23 -20.71 5.16
N LYS A 111 -46.23 -20.54 6.05
CA LYS A 111 -47.55 -20.04 5.68
C LYS A 111 -47.50 -18.62 5.13
N HIS A 112 -46.62 -17.78 5.67
CA HIS A 112 -46.41 -16.42 5.20
C HIS A 112 -45.87 -16.40 3.76
N ILE A 113 -44.76 -17.10 3.51
CA ILE A 113 -44.14 -17.24 2.18
C ILE A 113 -45.16 -17.76 1.17
N TYR A 114 -45.87 -18.85 1.52
CA TYR A 114 -46.89 -19.41 0.64
C TYR A 114 -47.99 -18.41 0.29
N LYS A 115 -48.57 -17.72 1.27
CA LYS A 115 -49.64 -16.73 1.04
C LYS A 115 -49.17 -15.53 0.21
N LYS A 116 -47.91 -15.13 0.38
CA LYS A 116 -47.34 -13.91 -0.19
C LYS A 116 -46.79 -14.11 -1.62
N TYR A 117 -46.27 -15.29 -1.94
CA TYR A 117 -45.53 -15.56 -3.17
C TYR A 117 -46.06 -16.72 -4.03
N ILE A 118 -46.61 -17.77 -3.42
CA ILE A 118 -46.88 -19.04 -4.12
C ILE A 118 -48.37 -19.21 -4.46
N LYS A 119 -49.26 -18.87 -3.52
CA LYS A 119 -50.70 -19.09 -3.66
C LYS A 119 -51.26 -18.37 -4.90
N HIS A 120 -52.25 -18.98 -5.55
CA HIS A 120 -52.98 -18.31 -6.63
C HIS A 120 -53.57 -16.96 -6.16
N GLY A 121 -53.26 -15.88 -6.90
CA GLY A 121 -53.65 -14.52 -6.54
C GLY A 121 -52.84 -13.88 -5.42
N ALA A 122 -51.64 -14.42 -5.12
CA ALA A 122 -50.72 -13.84 -4.16
C ALA A 122 -50.30 -12.41 -4.57
N ALA A 123 -50.14 -11.55 -3.55
CA ALA A 123 -49.85 -10.12 -3.75
C ALA A 123 -48.46 -9.87 -4.38
N MET A 124 -47.51 -10.79 -4.17
CA MET A 124 -46.18 -10.78 -4.78
C MET A 124 -45.93 -12.12 -5.49
N ALA A 125 -46.88 -12.57 -6.30
CA ALA A 125 -46.78 -13.85 -7.00
C ALA A 125 -45.47 -13.97 -7.81
N LEU A 126 -44.77 -15.11 -7.68
CA LEU A 126 -43.56 -15.35 -8.46
C LEU A 126 -43.91 -15.71 -9.91
N GLY A 127 -43.27 -15.01 -10.86
CA GLY A 127 -43.37 -15.33 -12.27
C GLY A 127 -42.74 -16.69 -12.59
N GLY A 128 -43.38 -17.48 -13.46
CA GLY A 128 -42.83 -18.77 -13.92
C GLY A 128 -43.10 -19.97 -13.00
N LEU A 129 -43.87 -19.81 -11.92
CA LEU A 129 -44.38 -20.94 -11.14
C LEU A 129 -45.30 -21.84 -11.98
N ALA A 130 -44.95 -23.12 -12.08
CA ALA A 130 -45.78 -24.10 -12.76
C ALA A 130 -47.02 -24.45 -11.91
N SER A 131 -48.15 -24.70 -12.56
CA SER A 131 -49.45 -24.90 -11.88
C SER A 131 -49.47 -26.12 -10.97
N ASP A 132 -48.70 -27.15 -11.32
CA ASP A 132 -48.47 -28.35 -10.52
C ASP A 132 -47.69 -28.06 -9.23
N MET A 133 -46.68 -27.19 -9.30
CA MET A 133 -45.91 -26.77 -8.11
C MET A 133 -46.79 -25.98 -7.13
N VAL A 134 -47.64 -25.08 -7.64
CA VAL A 134 -48.60 -24.35 -6.78
C VAL A 134 -49.57 -25.33 -6.10
N ALA A 135 -50.12 -26.28 -6.85
CA ALA A 135 -51.03 -27.31 -6.30
C ALA A 135 -50.33 -28.19 -5.26
N GLN A 136 -49.04 -28.50 -5.45
CA GLN A 136 -48.25 -29.25 -4.48
C GLN A 136 -48.12 -28.48 -3.16
N TYR A 137 -47.76 -27.20 -3.20
CA TYR A 137 -47.67 -26.38 -1.99
C TYR A 137 -49.04 -26.11 -1.35
N ASP A 138 -50.13 -26.04 -2.12
CA ASP A 138 -51.50 -25.96 -1.60
C ASP A 138 -51.82 -27.16 -0.68
N GLU A 139 -51.45 -28.38 -1.09
CA GLU A 139 -51.67 -29.59 -0.29
C GLU A 139 -50.73 -29.65 0.93
N LEU A 140 -49.44 -29.34 0.74
CA LEU A 140 -48.46 -29.34 1.83
C LEU A 140 -48.82 -28.35 2.94
N ILE A 141 -49.33 -27.16 2.58
CA ILE A 141 -49.72 -26.13 3.55
C ILE A 141 -51.00 -26.50 4.31
N LYS A 142 -51.93 -27.28 3.72
CA LYS A 142 -53.15 -27.72 4.42
C LYS A 142 -52.86 -28.67 5.58
N VAL A 143 -51.87 -29.55 5.41
CA VAL A 143 -51.54 -30.59 6.39
C VAL A 143 -50.46 -30.17 7.39
N ILE A 144 -49.85 -28.99 7.19
CA ILE A 144 -48.68 -28.50 7.94
C ILE A 144 -48.87 -28.38 9.46
N ASP A 145 -50.12 -28.18 9.92
CA ASP A 145 -50.46 -28.12 11.34
C ASP A 145 -50.68 -29.51 11.95
N ALA A 146 -51.14 -30.47 11.14
CA ALA A 146 -51.42 -31.84 11.55
C ALA A 146 -50.18 -32.74 11.50
N ASP A 147 -49.31 -32.51 10.52
CA ASP A 147 -48.05 -33.23 10.34
C ASP A 147 -46.87 -32.25 10.16
N PRO A 148 -46.30 -31.74 11.26
CA PRO A 148 -45.15 -30.83 11.20
C PRO A 148 -43.89 -31.46 10.63
N SER A 149 -43.83 -32.79 10.50
CA SER A 149 -42.63 -33.50 10.02
C SER A 149 -42.36 -33.29 8.53
N GLN A 150 -43.36 -32.80 7.77
CA GLN A 150 -43.22 -32.46 6.36
C GLN A 150 -42.39 -31.19 6.11
N ILE A 151 -42.16 -30.38 7.15
CA ILE A 151 -41.41 -29.13 7.05
C ILE A 151 -39.95 -29.42 7.35
N THR A 152 -39.22 -29.78 6.31
CA THR A 152 -37.77 -29.92 6.38
C THR A 152 -37.09 -28.60 6.05
N LYS A 153 -35.77 -28.49 6.28
CA LYS A 153 -35.00 -27.31 5.87
C LYS A 153 -35.03 -27.11 4.34
N ASP A 154 -35.19 -28.19 3.59
CA ASP A 154 -35.23 -28.17 2.13
C ASP A 154 -36.65 -27.95 1.57
N PHE A 155 -37.64 -27.67 2.43
CA PHE A 155 -39.04 -27.51 2.03
C PHE A 155 -39.25 -26.47 0.92
N PHE A 156 -38.47 -25.39 0.92
CA PHE A 156 -38.49 -24.37 -0.14
C PHE A 156 -37.30 -24.44 -1.09
N ALA A 157 -36.48 -25.50 -1.07
CA ALA A 157 -35.32 -25.61 -1.95
C ALA A 157 -35.67 -25.45 -3.45
N PRO A 158 -36.78 -26.00 -3.98
CA PRO A 158 -37.18 -25.75 -5.37
C PRO A 158 -37.50 -24.27 -5.66
N ILE A 159 -38.19 -23.61 -4.72
CA ILE A 159 -38.54 -22.19 -4.82
C ILE A 159 -37.30 -21.31 -4.72
N GLN A 160 -36.40 -21.58 -3.78
CA GLN A 160 -35.13 -20.86 -3.64
C GLN A 160 -34.28 -20.95 -4.91
N LYS A 161 -34.17 -22.16 -5.48
CA LYS A 161 -33.43 -22.36 -6.73
C LYS A 161 -34.05 -21.55 -7.88
N MET A 162 -35.36 -21.59 -8.04
CA MET A 162 -36.08 -20.82 -9.05
C MET A 162 -35.84 -19.31 -8.87
N CYS A 163 -35.97 -18.79 -7.65
CA CYS A 163 -35.70 -17.38 -7.35
C CYS A 163 -34.25 -17.00 -7.65
N PHE A 164 -33.30 -17.88 -7.33
CA PHE A 164 -31.88 -17.66 -7.63
C PHE A 164 -31.61 -17.60 -9.12
N ASP A 165 -32.11 -18.58 -9.89
CA ASP A 165 -31.94 -18.65 -11.34
C ASP A 165 -32.55 -17.42 -12.04
N ASP A 166 -33.72 -16.96 -11.57
CA ASP A 166 -34.36 -15.74 -12.07
C ASP A 166 -33.53 -14.48 -11.72
N MET A 167 -33.07 -14.36 -10.47
CA MET A 167 -32.22 -13.24 -10.06
C MET A 167 -30.93 -13.17 -10.86
N CYS A 168 -30.24 -14.30 -11.10
CA CYS A 168 -29.06 -14.35 -11.96
C CYS A 168 -29.36 -13.74 -13.35
N LYS A 169 -30.41 -14.23 -14.01
CA LYS A 169 -30.76 -13.87 -15.39
C LYS A 169 -31.30 -12.44 -15.53
N ASN A 170 -32.19 -12.04 -14.64
CA ASN A 170 -33.03 -10.85 -14.82
C ASN A 170 -32.58 -9.66 -13.96
N THR A 171 -31.84 -9.89 -12.87
CA THR A 171 -31.44 -8.84 -11.93
C THR A 171 -29.93 -8.64 -11.90
N TYR A 172 -29.15 -9.69 -11.63
CA TYR A 172 -27.73 -9.61 -11.30
C TYR A 172 -26.87 -9.10 -12.45
N HIS A 173 -27.03 -9.63 -13.67
CA HIS A 173 -26.24 -9.16 -14.82
C HIS A 173 -26.48 -7.68 -15.15
N ARG A 174 -27.72 -7.21 -14.95
CA ARG A 174 -28.08 -5.80 -15.15
C ARG A 174 -27.50 -4.93 -14.03
N PHE A 175 -27.57 -5.41 -12.80
CA PHE A 175 -26.93 -4.77 -11.64
C PHE A 175 -25.43 -4.61 -11.87
N LYS A 176 -24.72 -5.66 -12.27
CA LYS A 176 -23.27 -5.63 -12.55
C LYS A 176 -22.87 -4.60 -13.63
N SER A 177 -23.80 -4.28 -14.53
CA SER A 177 -23.59 -3.29 -15.60
C SER A 177 -24.06 -1.88 -15.23
N SER A 178 -24.53 -1.66 -13.98
CA SER A 178 -25.15 -0.42 -13.56
C SER A 178 -24.25 0.39 -12.61
N PRO A 179 -24.43 1.74 -12.52
CA PRO A 179 -23.66 2.58 -11.59
C PRO A 179 -23.84 2.20 -10.11
N GLU A 180 -24.96 1.58 -9.75
CA GLU A 180 -25.21 1.10 -8.39
C GLU A 180 -24.26 -0.02 -7.97
N TYR A 181 -23.73 -0.80 -8.92
CA TYR A 181 -22.71 -1.81 -8.61
C TYR A 181 -21.39 -1.18 -8.18
N ASP A 182 -21.03 -0.02 -8.74
CA ASP A 182 -19.87 0.75 -8.30
C ASP A 182 -20.06 1.28 -6.87
N LEU A 183 -21.27 1.74 -6.54
CA LEU A 183 -21.61 2.16 -5.17
C LEU A 183 -21.57 0.99 -4.19
N TYR A 184 -22.03 -0.20 -4.60
CA TYR A 184 -21.89 -1.42 -3.81
C TYR A 184 -20.44 -1.78 -3.54
N LYS A 185 -19.56 -1.72 -4.56
CA LYS A 185 -18.13 -1.97 -4.38
C LYS A 185 -17.49 -0.94 -3.44
N LEU A 186 -17.93 0.32 -3.50
CA LEU A 186 -17.46 1.37 -2.60
C LEU A 186 -17.91 1.12 -1.15
N GLU A 187 -19.18 0.77 -0.92
CA GLU A 187 -19.69 0.51 0.43
C GLU A 187 -19.12 -0.79 1.03
N LEU A 188 -18.90 -1.84 0.22
CA LEU A 188 -18.17 -3.03 0.66
C LEU A 188 -16.78 -2.68 1.17
N LYS A 189 -16.07 -1.82 0.41
CA LYS A 189 -14.77 -1.31 0.81
C LYS A 189 -14.88 -0.53 2.12
N ASP A 190 -15.81 0.41 2.24
CA ASP A 190 -15.94 1.21 3.47
C ASP A 190 -16.38 0.40 4.69
N THR A 191 -17.16 -0.66 4.49
CA THR A 191 -17.73 -1.50 5.56
C THR A 191 -16.75 -2.56 6.05
N TYR A 192 -16.04 -3.22 5.13
CA TYR A 192 -15.22 -4.39 5.45
C TYR A 192 -13.71 -4.17 5.27
N ASN A 193 -13.27 -3.06 4.67
CA ASN A 193 -11.83 -2.72 4.54
C ASN A 193 -11.32 -1.72 5.57
N LYS A 194 -11.94 -1.60 6.75
CA LYS A 194 -11.34 -0.88 7.88
C LYS A 194 -10.42 -1.82 8.64
N VAL A 195 -9.14 -1.76 8.31
CA VAL A 195 -8.08 -2.44 9.06
C VAL A 195 -7.74 -1.60 10.28
N THR A 196 -7.72 -2.25 11.45
CA THR A 196 -7.45 -1.63 12.74
C THR A 196 -6.31 -2.34 13.46
N VAL A 197 -5.85 -1.76 14.57
CA VAL A 197 -4.84 -2.39 15.42
C VAL A 197 -5.29 -3.73 16.01
N ASP A 198 -6.60 -3.98 16.08
CA ASP A 198 -7.16 -5.22 16.64
C ASP A 198 -7.15 -6.37 15.63
N ASP A 199 -6.87 -6.11 14.35
CA ASP A 199 -6.78 -7.14 13.30
C ASP A 199 -5.43 -7.86 13.28
N PHE A 200 -4.50 -7.47 14.15
CA PHE A 200 -3.13 -8.00 14.19
C PHE A 200 -2.76 -8.58 15.56
N ASP A 201 -1.94 -9.62 15.51
CA ASP A 201 -1.13 -10.10 16.61
C ASP A 201 0.25 -9.44 16.55
N TYR A 202 0.83 -9.11 17.70
CA TYR A 202 2.11 -8.38 17.81
C TYR A 202 3.19 -9.28 18.41
N LEU A 203 4.24 -9.54 17.64
CA LEU A 203 5.21 -10.61 17.91
C LEU A 203 6.51 -10.06 18.49
N GLU A 204 7.27 -9.25 17.77
CA GLU A 204 8.56 -8.73 18.27
C GLU A 204 8.89 -7.33 17.73
N LEU A 205 9.69 -6.57 18.48
CA LEU A 205 10.22 -5.30 18.01
C LEU A 205 11.39 -5.56 17.06
N LEU A 206 11.24 -5.14 15.80
CA LEU A 206 12.27 -5.28 14.76
C LEU A 206 13.22 -4.07 14.73
N GLY A 207 12.70 -2.87 15.00
CA GLY A 207 13.50 -1.65 14.95
C GLY A 207 12.89 -0.50 15.74
N SER A 208 13.75 0.42 16.19
CA SER A 208 13.35 1.62 16.92
C SER A 208 14.06 2.85 16.33
N GLY A 209 13.29 3.85 15.89
CA GLY A 209 13.78 5.15 15.46
C GLY A 209 13.44 6.25 16.46
N GLY A 210 13.39 7.51 16.01
CA GLY A 210 13.00 8.66 16.85
C GLY A 210 11.62 8.49 17.49
N PHE A 211 10.55 8.87 16.77
CA PHE A 211 9.15 8.73 17.23
C PHE A 211 8.43 7.52 16.60
N GLY A 212 9.17 6.62 15.95
CA GLY A 212 8.63 5.47 15.22
C GLY A 212 9.21 4.13 15.71
N ARG A 213 8.39 3.08 15.70
CA ARG A 213 8.77 1.71 16.04
C ARG A 213 8.36 0.78 14.90
N VAL A 214 9.19 -0.21 14.58
CA VAL A 214 8.88 -1.24 13.58
C VAL A 214 8.69 -2.57 14.31
N VAL A 215 7.53 -3.19 14.14
CA VAL A 215 7.12 -4.39 14.87
C VAL A 215 6.74 -5.48 13.90
N HIS A 216 7.17 -6.70 14.19
CA HIS A 216 6.67 -7.90 13.52
C HIS A 216 5.23 -8.16 13.95
N ALA A 217 4.31 -8.07 12.99
CA ALA A 217 2.90 -8.29 13.20
C ALA A 217 2.40 -9.45 12.35
N ARG A 218 1.33 -10.12 12.79
CA ARG A 218 0.64 -11.16 12.03
C ARG A 218 -0.83 -10.82 11.91
N LYS A 219 -1.36 -10.74 10.69
CA LYS A 219 -2.79 -10.46 10.49
C LYS A 219 -3.62 -11.67 10.90
N LYS A 220 -4.60 -11.47 11.78
CA LYS A 220 -5.39 -12.55 12.38
C LYS A 220 -6.24 -13.31 11.35
N SER A 221 -6.77 -12.61 10.35
CA SER A 221 -7.65 -13.20 9.34
C SER A 221 -6.94 -14.08 8.33
N THR A 222 -5.70 -13.74 7.96
CA THR A 222 -4.95 -14.47 6.92
C THR A 222 -3.78 -15.29 7.47
N GLY A 223 -3.34 -15.03 8.69
CA GLY A 223 -2.10 -15.59 9.24
C GLY A 223 -0.83 -15.00 8.61
N LYS A 224 -0.93 -14.07 7.65
CA LYS A 224 0.24 -13.49 6.98
C LYS A 224 1.01 -12.57 7.93
N HIS A 225 2.34 -12.68 7.89
CA HIS A 225 3.25 -11.87 8.69
C HIS A 225 3.69 -10.60 7.93
N TYR A 226 3.89 -9.54 8.69
CA TYR A 226 4.16 -8.19 8.19
C TYR A 226 5.17 -7.47 9.10
N ALA A 227 5.83 -6.45 8.55
CA ALA A 227 6.49 -5.42 9.32
C ALA A 227 5.55 -4.22 9.46
N MET A 228 5.29 -3.79 10.70
CA MET A 228 4.39 -2.69 11.01
C MET A 228 5.18 -1.52 11.59
N LYS A 229 5.32 -0.44 10.83
CA LYS A 229 5.89 0.83 11.27
C LYS A 229 4.80 1.66 11.93
N ILE A 230 4.98 1.96 13.21
CA ILE A 230 4.05 2.71 14.06
C ILE A 230 4.73 4.02 14.44
N GLN A 231 4.16 5.15 14.01
CA GLN A 231 4.72 6.48 14.24
C GLN A 231 3.77 7.34 15.06
N LEU A 232 4.29 8.08 16.05
CA LEU A 232 3.50 9.07 16.78
C LEU A 232 3.13 10.24 15.87
N LYS A 233 1.85 10.58 15.79
CA LYS A 233 1.34 11.69 14.96
C LYS A 233 1.95 13.04 15.37
N ASN A 234 2.09 13.29 16.66
CA ASN A 234 2.75 14.52 17.14
C ASN A 234 4.23 14.58 16.75
N GLY A 235 4.90 13.42 16.64
CA GLY A 235 6.26 13.35 16.11
C GLY A 235 6.32 13.73 14.62
N LEU A 236 5.43 13.16 13.80
CA LEU A 236 5.30 13.52 12.38
C LEU A 236 4.95 15.00 12.18
N LEU A 237 4.00 15.52 12.95
CA LEU A 237 3.59 16.93 12.91
C LEU A 237 4.74 17.87 13.29
N HIS A 238 5.59 17.46 14.22
CA HIS A 238 6.77 18.24 14.61
C HIS A 238 7.85 18.19 13.54
N GLU A 239 8.13 17.02 12.96
CA GLU A 239 9.10 16.87 11.87
C GLU A 239 8.70 17.67 10.62
N HIS A 240 7.41 17.71 10.30
CA HIS A 240 6.86 18.40 9.13
C HIS A 240 6.14 19.70 9.49
N GLN A 241 6.49 20.36 10.59
CA GLN A 241 5.79 21.55 11.09
C GLN A 241 5.68 22.69 10.05
N ASP A 242 6.67 22.81 9.15
CA ASP A 242 6.71 23.82 8.11
C ASP A 242 5.97 23.41 6.82
N GLN A 243 5.70 22.10 6.64
CA GLN A 243 5.20 21.50 5.39
C GLN A 243 4.28 20.31 5.69
N LEU A 244 3.11 20.57 6.28
CA LEU A 244 2.18 19.53 6.74
C LEU A 244 1.71 18.58 5.62
N ASP A 245 1.64 19.05 4.37
CA ASP A 245 1.28 18.23 3.21
C ASP A 245 2.30 17.11 2.91
N GLN A 246 3.51 17.19 3.48
CA GLN A 246 4.54 16.16 3.35
C GLN A 246 4.44 15.04 4.38
N ILE A 247 3.56 15.13 5.38
CA ILE A 247 3.39 14.10 6.41
C ILE A 247 3.07 12.73 5.80
N THR A 248 2.35 12.69 4.67
CA THR A 248 2.01 11.44 3.99
C THR A 248 3.05 10.99 2.97
N SER A 249 4.17 11.71 2.80
CA SER A 249 5.10 11.49 1.68
C SER A 249 5.66 10.08 1.65
N GLU A 250 6.10 9.53 2.80
CA GLU A 250 6.64 8.17 2.88
C GLU A 250 5.60 7.15 2.40
N LYS A 251 4.38 7.23 2.93
CA LYS A 251 3.25 6.38 2.54
C LYS A 251 2.93 6.53 1.06
N ASP A 252 2.80 7.76 0.57
CA ASP A 252 2.42 8.05 -0.81
C ASP A 252 3.50 7.58 -1.82
N ILE A 253 4.79 7.68 -1.47
CA ILE A 253 5.89 7.14 -2.28
C ILE A 253 5.79 5.61 -2.35
N LEU A 254 5.61 4.94 -1.22
CA LEU A 254 5.43 3.48 -1.19
C LEU A 254 4.20 3.02 -2.00
N GLN A 255 3.10 3.78 -1.99
CA GLN A 255 1.92 3.48 -2.81
C GLN A 255 2.17 3.56 -4.32
N MET A 256 3.10 4.41 -4.74
CA MET A 256 3.39 4.65 -6.16
C MET A 256 4.44 3.69 -6.72
N CYS A 257 5.32 3.18 -5.87
CA CYS A 257 6.36 2.24 -6.26
C CYS A 257 5.75 0.86 -6.55
N ASN A 258 6.15 0.26 -7.66
CA ASN A 258 5.81 -1.13 -7.98
C ASN A 258 7.00 -1.77 -8.67
N HIS A 259 7.93 -2.28 -7.85
CA HIS A 259 9.20 -2.79 -8.33
C HIS A 259 9.68 -3.95 -7.44
N PRO A 260 10.21 -5.04 -8.01
CA PRO A 260 10.56 -6.28 -7.27
C PRO A 260 11.64 -6.11 -6.20
N TYR A 261 12.41 -5.02 -6.28
CA TYR A 261 13.50 -4.68 -5.36
C TYR A 261 13.19 -3.46 -4.48
N ILE A 262 11.92 -3.04 -4.39
CA ILE A 262 11.47 -1.97 -3.49
C ILE A 262 10.38 -2.53 -2.57
N LEU A 263 10.46 -2.15 -1.29
CA LEU A 263 9.56 -2.64 -0.25
C LEU A 263 8.09 -2.36 -0.57
N ASP A 264 7.26 -3.40 -0.56
CA ASP A 264 5.84 -3.29 -0.85
C ASP A 264 5.01 -2.94 0.40
N MET A 265 4.03 -2.04 0.24
CA MET A 265 3.12 -1.63 1.30
C MET A 265 1.74 -2.26 1.11
N HIS A 266 1.29 -3.00 2.12
CA HIS A 266 0.02 -3.73 2.09
C HIS A 266 -1.13 -2.91 2.68
N TYR A 267 -0.88 -2.22 3.80
CA TYR A 267 -1.90 -1.41 4.49
C TYR A 267 -1.28 -0.13 5.04
N SER A 268 -2.10 0.89 5.20
CA SER A 268 -1.85 1.96 6.16
C SER A 268 -3.15 2.31 6.85
N PHE A 269 -3.09 2.59 8.13
CA PHE A 269 -4.24 2.96 8.95
C PHE A 269 -3.76 3.75 10.15
N GLN A 270 -4.66 4.25 10.97
CA GLN A 270 -4.31 5.14 12.05
C GLN A 270 -5.15 4.89 13.30
N THR A 271 -4.62 5.36 14.43
CA THR A 271 -5.40 5.56 15.66
C THR A 271 -5.50 7.05 15.95
N SER A 272 -6.05 7.43 17.11
CA SER A 272 -6.07 8.83 17.55
C SER A 272 -4.66 9.43 17.66
N ALA A 273 -3.67 8.66 18.15
CA ALA A 273 -2.29 9.13 18.37
C ALA A 273 -1.25 8.60 17.37
N HIS A 274 -1.56 7.55 16.60
CA HIS A 274 -0.57 6.85 15.78
C HIS A 274 -0.93 6.85 14.29
N ALA A 275 0.08 6.97 13.45
CA ALA A 275 0.02 6.75 12.02
C ALA A 275 0.80 5.46 11.72
N ILE A 276 0.17 4.49 11.06
CA ILE A 276 0.67 3.13 10.92
C ILE A 276 0.82 2.77 9.45
N ILE A 277 1.97 2.23 9.08
CA ILE A 277 2.30 1.67 7.76
C ILE A 277 2.63 0.19 7.94
N VAL A 278 2.03 -0.67 7.13
CA VAL A 278 2.23 -2.12 7.17
C VAL A 278 2.78 -2.58 5.83
N THR A 279 4.02 -3.08 5.85
CA THR A 279 4.75 -3.57 4.68
C THR A 279 4.97 -5.07 4.78
N GLU A 280 5.47 -5.66 3.70
CA GLU A 280 5.98 -7.03 3.76
C GLU A 280 7.06 -7.18 4.85
N LEU A 281 7.17 -8.38 5.41
CA LEU A 281 8.22 -8.73 6.36
C LEU A 281 9.41 -9.31 5.61
N VAL A 282 10.52 -8.58 5.62
CA VAL A 282 11.80 -9.05 5.06
C VAL A 282 12.66 -9.62 6.20
N ARG A 283 13.03 -10.90 6.12
CA ARG A 283 13.58 -11.68 7.26
C ARG A 283 15.09 -11.89 7.27
N GLY A 284 15.81 -11.55 6.20
CA GLY A 284 17.24 -11.81 6.06
C GLY A 284 18.16 -10.79 6.72
N GLY A 285 17.61 -9.83 7.49
CA GLY A 285 18.36 -8.71 8.05
C GLY A 285 18.68 -7.64 7.01
N ASP A 286 19.67 -6.80 7.29
CA ASP A 286 20.17 -5.78 6.37
C ASP A 286 21.60 -6.08 5.86
N LEU A 287 22.02 -5.41 4.78
CA LEU A 287 23.35 -5.64 4.21
C LEU A 287 24.50 -5.24 5.14
N ASN A 288 24.29 -4.31 6.07
CA ASN A 288 25.30 -3.95 7.06
C ASN A 288 25.48 -5.06 8.11
N GLU A 289 24.39 -5.69 8.58
CA GLU A 289 24.44 -6.87 9.44
C GLU A 289 25.12 -8.04 8.72
N LEU A 290 24.79 -8.26 7.45
CA LEU A 290 25.43 -9.30 6.62
C LEU A 290 26.94 -9.07 6.48
N MET A 291 27.36 -7.81 6.23
CA MET A 291 28.76 -7.44 6.12
C MET A 291 29.51 -7.63 7.44
N LYS A 292 28.96 -7.12 8.55
CA LYS A 292 29.55 -7.26 9.89
C LYS A 292 29.61 -8.71 10.38
N GLY A 293 28.64 -9.54 9.96
CA GLY A 293 28.63 -10.97 10.23
C GLY A 293 29.61 -11.78 9.37
N SER A 294 30.17 -11.20 8.31
CA SER A 294 31.18 -11.84 7.48
C SER A 294 32.49 -11.99 8.24
N LYS A 295 33.10 -13.19 8.20
CA LYS A 295 34.41 -13.45 8.83
C LYS A 295 35.53 -12.52 8.34
N ARG A 296 35.38 -11.95 7.15
CA ARG A 296 36.37 -11.05 6.53
C ARG A 296 36.12 -9.57 6.87
N GLY A 297 34.97 -9.22 7.45
CA GLY A 297 34.53 -7.84 7.61
C GLY A 297 34.02 -7.17 6.33
N TYR A 298 34.00 -7.89 5.21
CA TYR A 298 33.50 -7.45 3.90
C TYR A 298 32.84 -8.62 3.15
N LEU A 299 32.13 -8.30 2.06
CA LEU A 299 31.42 -9.27 1.22
C LEU A 299 32.22 -9.65 -0.03
N PRO A 300 32.07 -10.89 -0.54
CA PRO A 300 32.68 -11.28 -1.81
C PRO A 300 32.18 -10.43 -2.98
N GLU A 301 33.09 -10.04 -3.88
CA GLU A 301 32.78 -9.17 -5.03
C GLU A 301 31.63 -9.68 -5.89
N GLY A 302 31.56 -10.99 -6.16
CA GLY A 302 30.46 -11.59 -6.94
C GLY A 302 29.08 -11.37 -6.32
N ARG A 303 29.00 -11.37 -4.99
CA ARG A 303 27.76 -11.07 -4.25
C ARG A 303 27.43 -9.58 -4.33
N VAL A 304 28.43 -8.71 -4.14
CA VAL A 304 28.21 -7.27 -4.22
C VAL A 304 27.82 -6.85 -5.64
N ARG A 305 28.35 -7.51 -6.68
CA ARG A 305 27.93 -7.30 -8.07
C ARG A 305 26.43 -7.50 -8.26
N LEU A 306 25.87 -8.59 -7.72
CA LEU A 306 24.43 -8.84 -7.80
C LEU A 306 23.64 -7.77 -7.05
N TYR A 307 23.97 -7.51 -5.79
CA TYR A 307 23.27 -6.49 -4.99
C TYR A 307 23.36 -5.09 -5.60
N ALA A 308 24.52 -4.72 -6.16
CA ALA A 308 24.71 -3.46 -6.86
C ALA A 308 23.77 -3.31 -8.06
N ALA A 309 23.59 -4.38 -8.84
CA ALA A 309 22.67 -4.38 -9.98
C ALA A 309 21.20 -4.22 -9.53
N GLU A 310 20.79 -4.94 -8.48
CA GLU A 310 19.43 -4.87 -7.95
C GLU A 310 19.10 -3.49 -7.34
N ILE A 311 20.03 -2.91 -6.59
CA ILE A 311 19.92 -1.55 -6.06
C ILE A 311 19.85 -0.55 -7.22
N ALA A 312 20.68 -0.71 -8.25
CA ALA A 312 20.68 0.16 -9.42
C ALA A 312 19.32 0.14 -10.16
N LEU A 313 18.71 -1.04 -10.33
CA LEU A 313 17.37 -1.18 -10.89
C LEU A 313 16.31 -0.45 -10.04
N ALA A 314 16.34 -0.63 -8.72
CA ALA A 314 15.43 0.05 -7.80
C ALA A 314 15.57 1.57 -7.85
N LEU A 315 16.81 2.09 -7.86
CA LEU A 315 17.07 3.52 -8.01
C LEU A 315 16.57 4.05 -9.36
N ASN A 316 16.82 3.33 -10.46
CA ASN A 316 16.35 3.74 -11.78
C ASN A 316 14.82 3.87 -11.81
N HIS A 317 14.08 2.93 -11.22
CA HIS A 317 12.62 3.03 -11.10
C HIS A 317 12.18 4.30 -10.38
N LEU A 318 12.80 4.60 -9.23
CA LEU A 318 12.49 5.83 -8.49
C LEU A 318 12.77 7.08 -9.35
N HIS A 319 13.89 7.10 -10.06
CA HIS A 319 14.30 8.22 -10.90
C HIS A 319 13.38 8.40 -12.12
N GLU A 320 12.88 7.31 -12.72
CA GLU A 320 11.86 7.33 -13.78
C GLU A 320 10.53 7.92 -13.30
N LEU A 321 10.17 7.66 -12.04
CA LEU A 321 9.01 8.29 -11.40
C LEU A 321 9.27 9.76 -11.02
N GLY A 322 10.49 10.28 -11.18
CA GLY A 322 10.88 11.63 -10.77
C GLY A 322 11.17 11.75 -9.27
N LEU A 323 11.37 10.63 -8.58
CA LEU A 323 11.71 10.57 -7.16
C LEU A 323 13.23 10.56 -6.95
N ILE A 324 13.69 11.09 -5.82
CA ILE A 324 15.08 11.02 -5.35
C ILE A 324 15.05 10.32 -3.99
N TYR A 325 15.86 9.27 -3.81
CA TYR A 325 15.82 8.41 -2.63
C TYR A 325 16.52 9.02 -1.40
N ARG A 326 17.72 9.58 -1.59
CA ARG A 326 18.51 10.39 -0.62
C ARG A 326 19.08 9.69 0.61
N ASP A 327 18.79 8.41 0.86
CA ASP A 327 19.32 7.70 2.04
C ASP A 327 19.79 6.27 1.74
N LEU A 328 20.46 6.07 0.60
CA LEU A 328 21.08 4.77 0.29
C LEU A 328 22.32 4.52 1.16
N LYS A 329 22.26 3.40 1.87
CA LYS A 329 23.29 2.84 2.74
C LYS A 329 22.95 1.36 3.00
N PRO A 330 23.93 0.53 3.40
CA PRO A 330 23.68 -0.91 3.61
C PRO A 330 22.55 -1.24 4.61
N CYS A 331 22.31 -0.42 5.64
CA CYS A 331 21.23 -0.69 6.61
C CYS A 331 19.81 -0.43 6.09
N ASN A 332 19.66 0.31 4.98
CA ASN A 332 18.35 0.50 4.33
C ASN A 332 18.11 -0.50 3.20
N VAL A 333 19.05 -1.41 2.96
CA VAL A 333 18.92 -2.49 1.97
C VAL A 333 18.70 -3.79 2.74
N LEU A 334 17.46 -4.26 2.76
CA LEU A 334 17.08 -5.49 3.44
C LEU A 334 17.34 -6.70 2.54
N LEU A 335 17.48 -7.87 3.15
CA LEU A 335 17.71 -9.12 2.43
C LEU A 335 16.52 -10.08 2.56
N GLY A 336 15.99 -10.52 1.42
CA GLY A 336 14.94 -11.52 1.34
C GLY A 336 15.43 -12.93 1.71
N GLU A 337 14.49 -13.82 2.01
CA GLU A 337 14.79 -15.24 2.26
C GLU A 337 15.33 -15.95 1.01
N ASP A 338 14.97 -15.43 -0.17
CA ASP A 338 15.45 -15.82 -1.49
C ASP A 338 16.88 -15.32 -1.78
N GLY A 339 17.45 -14.49 -0.92
CA GLY A 339 18.77 -13.89 -1.11
C GLY A 339 18.79 -12.63 -1.98
N HIS A 340 17.63 -12.18 -2.47
CA HIS A 340 17.49 -10.93 -3.20
C HIS A 340 17.35 -9.74 -2.25
N ILE A 341 17.79 -8.56 -2.67
CA ILE A 341 17.61 -7.36 -1.85
C ILE A 341 16.19 -6.79 -1.93
N VAL A 342 15.83 -5.98 -0.95
CA VAL A 342 14.66 -5.11 -0.97
C VAL A 342 15.07 -3.75 -0.41
N LEU A 343 14.95 -2.70 -1.22
CA LEU A 343 15.21 -1.33 -0.79
C LEU A 343 14.06 -0.85 0.11
N ALA A 344 14.39 -0.46 1.35
CA ALA A 344 13.44 -0.06 2.37
C ALA A 344 13.62 1.42 2.78
N ASP A 345 12.75 1.92 3.66
CA ASP A 345 12.78 3.27 4.24
C ASP A 345 12.74 4.43 3.22
N MET A 346 11.53 4.85 2.87
CA MET A 346 11.28 5.98 1.96
C MET A 346 11.13 7.31 2.71
N GLY A 347 11.42 7.37 4.02
CA GLY A 347 11.17 8.53 4.86
C GLY A 347 11.90 9.79 4.41
N LEU A 348 13.07 9.65 3.78
CA LEU A 348 13.83 10.76 3.22
C LEU A 348 13.65 10.93 1.72
N ALA A 349 12.82 10.15 1.02
CA ALA A 349 12.63 10.33 -0.41
C ALA A 349 11.84 11.61 -0.74
N THR A 350 11.94 12.13 -1.97
CA THR A 350 11.23 13.36 -2.42
C THR A 350 10.94 13.32 -3.92
N GLY A 351 10.00 14.15 -4.40
CA GLY A 351 9.63 14.24 -5.82
C GLY A 351 8.12 14.32 -6.07
N LEU A 352 7.30 14.02 -5.04
CA LEU A 352 5.84 13.94 -5.17
C LEU A 352 5.17 15.25 -5.56
N GLU A 353 5.65 16.39 -5.07
CA GLU A 353 5.05 17.71 -5.33
C GLU A 353 5.03 18.00 -6.83
N GLU A 354 6.14 17.77 -7.53
CA GLU A 354 6.23 18.03 -8.96
C GLU A 354 5.40 17.05 -9.79
N ILE A 355 5.28 15.80 -9.33
CA ILE A 355 4.41 14.80 -9.97
C ILE A 355 2.95 15.23 -9.85
N ARG A 356 2.52 15.70 -8.68
CA ARG A 356 1.17 16.23 -8.44
C ARG A 356 0.91 17.46 -9.32
N ASP A 357 1.84 18.41 -9.34
CA ASP A 357 1.72 19.63 -10.14
C ASP A 357 1.68 19.36 -11.64
N LYS A 358 2.50 18.44 -12.14
CA LYS A 358 2.50 18.02 -13.54
C LYS A 358 1.17 17.37 -13.90
N LYS A 359 0.65 16.49 -13.05
CA LYS A 359 -0.65 15.86 -13.26
C LYS A 359 -1.80 16.88 -13.27
N HIS A 360 -1.79 17.85 -12.35
CA HIS A 360 -2.78 18.93 -12.34
C HIS A 360 -2.75 19.78 -13.61
N ARG A 361 -1.56 20.12 -14.12
CA ARG A 361 -1.42 20.83 -15.40
C ARG A 361 -1.92 19.98 -16.57
N ASP A 362 -1.51 18.72 -16.66
CA ASP A 362 -1.92 17.81 -17.74
C ASP A 362 -3.45 17.58 -17.75
N ASP A 363 -4.07 17.46 -16.57
CA ASP A 363 -5.52 17.30 -16.42
C ASP A 363 -6.26 18.59 -16.80
N ALA A 364 -5.75 19.76 -16.40
CA ALA A 364 -6.30 21.06 -16.80
C ALA A 364 -6.20 21.29 -18.32
N ASP A 365 -5.07 20.92 -18.94
CA ASP A 365 -4.87 21.01 -20.39
C ASP A 365 -5.82 20.05 -21.14
N ARG A 366 -6.05 18.85 -20.61
CA ARG A 366 -7.03 17.89 -21.16
C ARG A 366 -8.46 18.38 -21.02
N GLU A 367 -8.82 19.00 -19.91
CA GLU A 367 -10.14 19.61 -19.73
C GLU A 367 -10.33 20.82 -20.66
N ALA A 368 -9.32 21.67 -20.83
CA ALA A 368 -9.32 22.77 -21.78
C ALA A 368 -9.44 22.29 -23.23
N ALA A 369 -8.75 21.21 -23.59
CA ALA A 369 -8.85 20.57 -24.91
C ALA A 369 -10.23 19.92 -25.15
N LYS A 370 -10.89 19.41 -24.11
CA LYS A 370 -12.28 18.91 -24.19
C LYS A 370 -13.29 20.05 -24.31
N ALA A 371 -13.06 21.17 -23.63
CA ALA A 371 -13.95 22.33 -23.65
C ALA A 371 -13.91 23.10 -24.99
N THR A 372 -12.83 22.98 -25.76
CA THR A 372 -12.65 23.71 -27.03
C THR A 372 -13.18 23.01 -28.27
N GLY A 373 -13.82 21.83 -28.14
CA GLY A 373 -14.51 21.16 -29.24
C GLY A 373 -13.56 20.75 -30.37
N GLY A 374 -13.09 19.50 -30.34
CA GLY A 374 -12.13 18.90 -31.26
C GLY A 374 -12.07 19.50 -32.67
N ALA A 375 -11.08 20.35 -32.90
CA ALA A 375 -10.46 20.56 -34.20
C ALA A 375 -9.01 20.14 -34.06
N GLY A 376 -8.64 19.05 -34.71
CA GLY A 376 -7.28 18.51 -34.68
C GLY A 376 -6.28 19.55 -35.13
N LEU A 377 -5.35 19.89 -34.25
CA LEU A 377 -4.09 20.51 -34.59
C LEU A 377 -2.99 19.54 -34.17
N SER A 378 -2.44 18.84 -35.16
CA SER A 378 -1.15 18.17 -35.05
C SER A 378 -0.15 19.17 -34.51
N ARG A 379 0.39 18.90 -33.31
CA ARG A 379 1.41 19.74 -32.70
C ARG A 379 2.66 19.66 -33.58
N VAL A 380 2.90 20.71 -34.37
CA VAL A 380 4.20 20.97 -34.99
C VAL A 380 5.17 21.15 -33.83
N GLU A 381 6.13 20.25 -33.71
CA GLU A 381 7.26 20.43 -32.82
C GLU A 381 8.01 21.69 -33.28
N SER A 382 7.93 22.75 -32.49
CA SER A 382 8.73 23.94 -32.71
C SER A 382 10.18 23.57 -32.43
N HIS A 383 10.96 23.42 -33.51
CA HIS A 383 12.41 23.53 -33.49
C HIS A 383 12.81 24.77 -32.70
N VAL A 384 13.37 24.56 -31.51
CA VAL A 384 14.11 25.61 -30.80
C VAL A 384 15.51 25.60 -31.40
N THR A 385 15.79 26.58 -32.26
CA THR A 385 17.16 26.95 -32.65
C THR A 385 17.88 27.49 -31.42
N LEU A 386 18.93 26.78 -31.00
CA LEU A 386 19.91 27.29 -30.03
C LEU A 386 20.77 28.38 -30.71
N PRO A 387 21.24 29.41 -29.98
CA PRO A 387 22.27 30.30 -30.50
C PRO A 387 23.59 29.52 -30.63
N GLU A 388 24.22 29.67 -31.80
CA GLU A 388 25.57 29.18 -32.08
C GLU A 388 26.58 29.93 -31.20
N ASP A 389 27.31 29.20 -30.36
CA ASP A 389 28.61 29.65 -29.87
C ASP A 389 29.69 28.88 -30.61
N ASP A 390 30.59 29.66 -31.15
CA ASP A 390 31.53 29.36 -32.22
C ASP A 390 32.82 28.72 -31.68
N HIS A 391 33.48 27.94 -32.54
CA HIS A 391 34.87 27.43 -32.47
C HIS A 391 35.20 26.19 -31.62
N ASN A 392 35.28 25.03 -32.28
CA ASN A 392 36.57 24.34 -32.50
C ASN A 392 36.42 23.24 -33.58
N PRO A 393 37.12 23.31 -34.73
CA PRO A 393 37.08 22.26 -35.74
C PRO A 393 38.15 21.21 -35.42
N HIS A 394 37.81 19.91 -35.50
CA HIS A 394 38.63 18.85 -36.09
C HIS A 394 38.03 17.47 -35.81
N GLY A 395 37.75 16.71 -36.88
CA GLY A 395 37.91 15.25 -36.88
C GLY A 395 36.66 14.40 -36.71
N VAL A 396 35.78 14.41 -37.71
CA VAL A 396 34.78 13.34 -37.91
C VAL A 396 35.53 12.06 -38.29
N VAL A 397 35.49 11.05 -37.42
CA VAL A 397 35.71 9.65 -37.81
C VAL A 397 34.35 8.97 -37.81
N GLN A 398 33.89 8.65 -39.01
CA GLN A 398 32.65 7.95 -39.29
C GLN A 398 32.91 6.45 -39.11
N LEU A 399 32.39 5.86 -38.03
CA LEU A 399 32.32 4.40 -37.87
C LEU A 399 30.87 3.94 -38.02
N SER A 400 30.63 3.27 -39.13
CA SER A 400 29.45 2.46 -39.41
C SER A 400 29.33 1.33 -38.38
N GLY A 401 28.24 1.29 -37.61
CA GLY A 401 27.95 0.20 -36.69
C GLY A 401 26.55 0.34 -36.11
N GLN A 402 25.67 -0.59 -36.51
CA GLN A 402 24.33 -0.89 -36.00
C GLN A 402 23.84 -0.06 -34.80
N THR A 403 22.88 0.83 -35.03
CA THR A 403 22.10 1.47 -33.97
C THR A 403 21.25 0.41 -33.26
N GLN A 404 21.73 -0.11 -32.14
CA GLN A 404 20.86 -0.79 -31.17
C GLN A 404 19.83 0.22 -30.68
N THR A 405 18.55 -0.07 -30.91
CA THR A 405 17.44 0.74 -30.43
C THR A 405 17.32 0.56 -28.93
N VAL A 406 17.65 1.60 -28.17
CA VAL A 406 17.50 1.64 -26.71
C VAL A 406 16.02 1.48 -26.33
N PRO A 407 15.64 0.52 -25.48
CA PRO A 407 14.27 0.40 -25.00
C PRO A 407 13.86 1.63 -24.18
N LYS A 408 12.62 2.11 -24.34
CA LYS A 408 12.13 3.35 -23.71
C LYS A 408 12.18 3.35 -22.17
N SER A 409 12.15 2.18 -21.53
CA SER A 409 12.28 2.00 -20.06
C SER A 409 13.71 2.09 -19.53
N PHE A 410 14.67 2.37 -20.41
CA PHE A 410 16.06 2.69 -20.03
C PHE A 410 16.47 4.05 -20.58
N ALA A 411 15.53 4.76 -21.24
CA ALA A 411 15.74 6.11 -21.69
C ALA A 411 15.79 7.04 -20.48
N ARG A 412 16.60 8.09 -20.59
CA ARG A 412 16.72 9.15 -19.58
C ARG A 412 15.32 9.57 -19.07
N PRO A 413 15.11 9.71 -17.74
CA PRO A 413 13.87 10.22 -17.19
C PRO A 413 13.49 11.56 -17.86
N PRO A 414 12.27 11.71 -18.38
CA PRO A 414 11.82 12.99 -18.91
C PRO A 414 11.79 14.02 -17.75
N ASP A 415 12.38 15.19 -17.98
CA ASP A 415 12.33 16.37 -17.09
C ASP A 415 13.16 16.40 -15.80
N ALA A 416 13.96 15.37 -15.47
CA ALA A 416 14.84 15.41 -14.27
C ALA A 416 16.03 16.41 -14.35
N LYS A 417 16.12 17.18 -15.45
CA LYS A 417 17.09 18.28 -15.63
C LYS A 417 16.73 19.56 -14.86
N ASN A 418 15.44 19.81 -14.57
CA ASN A 418 15.01 21.14 -14.12
C ASN A 418 14.62 21.23 -12.63
N THR A 419 14.32 20.11 -11.98
CA THR A 419 13.88 20.14 -10.58
C THR A 419 15.07 19.91 -9.64
N ARG A 420 15.51 20.96 -8.96
CA ARG A 420 16.63 20.92 -8.01
C ARG A 420 16.14 21.09 -6.57
N ARG A 421 16.59 20.21 -5.69
CA ARG A 421 16.34 20.26 -4.24
C ARG A 421 17.42 21.05 -3.54
N LYS A 422 17.03 21.86 -2.55
CA LYS A 422 17.96 22.65 -1.71
C LYS A 422 18.06 22.13 -0.26
N THR A 423 17.27 21.12 0.10
CA THR A 423 17.22 20.53 1.45
C THR A 423 18.39 19.59 1.69
N THR A 424 19.07 19.71 2.82
CA THR A 424 20.29 18.94 3.10
C THR A 424 20.01 17.80 4.06
N VAL A 425 19.50 16.69 3.52
CA VAL A 425 19.19 15.44 4.24
C VAL A 425 20.01 14.28 3.69
N GLY A 426 20.18 13.22 4.48
CA GLY A 426 20.95 12.02 4.12
C GLY A 426 21.98 11.65 5.19
N THR A 427 22.44 10.41 5.15
CA THR A 427 23.39 9.86 6.14
C THR A 427 24.83 10.32 5.86
N LYS A 428 25.55 10.77 6.90
CA LYS A 428 26.98 11.15 6.81
C LYS A 428 27.82 9.98 6.29
N GLY A 429 28.80 10.26 5.43
CA GLY A 429 29.61 9.25 4.74
C GLY A 429 29.04 8.80 3.39
N TYR A 430 27.72 8.89 3.16
CA TYR A 430 27.07 8.54 1.88
C TYR A 430 26.64 9.77 1.07
N MET A 431 26.60 10.96 1.68
CA MET A 431 26.20 12.18 1.00
C MET A 431 27.17 12.58 -0.12
N ALA A 432 26.61 12.96 -1.28
CA ALA A 432 27.39 13.41 -2.44
C ALA A 432 28.05 14.80 -2.25
N PRO A 433 29.13 15.13 -3.00
CA PRO A 433 29.84 16.40 -2.89
C PRO A 433 28.97 17.64 -3.11
N GLU A 434 28.04 17.59 -4.07
CA GLU A 434 27.10 18.67 -4.36
C GLU A 434 26.10 18.93 -3.21
N LEU A 435 25.81 17.91 -2.41
CA LEU A 435 24.95 18.02 -1.23
C LEU A 435 25.73 18.60 -0.03
N ILE A 436 26.97 18.14 0.17
CA ILE A 436 27.86 18.61 1.25
C ILE A 436 28.30 20.06 1.00
N SER A 437 28.72 20.40 -0.21
CA SER A 437 29.04 21.79 -0.59
C SER A 437 27.85 22.72 -0.41
N GLY A 438 26.62 22.26 -0.68
CA GLY A 438 25.39 22.99 -0.37
C GLY A 438 25.22 23.31 1.12
N LYS A 439 25.70 22.46 2.04
CA LYS A 439 25.70 22.73 3.49
C LYS A 439 26.64 23.89 3.89
N LEU A 440 27.60 24.24 3.04
CA LEU A 440 28.49 25.39 3.23
C LEU A 440 27.85 26.72 2.77
N LEU A 441 26.65 26.68 2.19
CA LEU A 441 25.94 27.85 1.69
C LEU A 441 24.64 28.09 2.48
N ARG A 442 24.17 29.35 2.46
CA ARG A 442 22.82 29.69 2.94
C ARG A 442 21.79 29.02 2.05
N ARG A 443 20.60 28.71 2.58
CA ARG A 443 19.58 27.91 1.88
C ARG A 443 19.19 28.55 0.54
N GLU A 444 19.13 29.87 0.49
CA GLU A 444 18.73 30.67 -0.67
C GLU A 444 19.76 30.56 -1.80
N GLU A 445 21.04 30.53 -1.43
CA GLU A 445 22.22 30.51 -2.31
C GLU A 445 22.57 29.11 -2.84
N ARG A 446 21.91 28.05 -2.33
CA ARG A 446 22.22 26.68 -2.76
C ARG A 446 21.86 26.47 -4.23
N PRO A 447 22.79 25.93 -5.05
CA PRO A 447 22.53 25.60 -6.46
C PRO A 447 21.51 24.47 -6.61
N GLY A 448 21.40 23.62 -5.57
CA GLY A 448 20.49 22.49 -5.48
C GLY A 448 20.95 21.26 -6.27
N TYR A 449 20.41 20.10 -5.91
CA TYR A 449 20.79 18.78 -6.43
C TYR A 449 19.58 18.02 -7.00
N ASN A 450 19.85 16.92 -7.70
CA ASN A 450 18.82 16.03 -8.26
C ASN A 450 19.18 14.56 -7.96
N PHE A 451 18.58 13.62 -8.69
CA PHE A 451 18.77 12.17 -8.53
C PHE A 451 20.23 11.67 -8.59
N THR A 452 21.14 12.46 -9.17
CA THR A 452 22.57 12.12 -9.30
C THR A 452 23.23 11.75 -7.96
N ILE A 453 22.74 12.28 -6.84
CA ILE A 453 23.28 11.97 -5.51
C ILE A 453 23.06 10.51 -5.09
N ASP A 454 22.04 9.83 -5.63
CA ASP A 454 21.75 8.44 -5.28
C ASP A 454 22.79 7.50 -5.88
N TYR A 455 23.30 7.81 -7.08
CA TYR A 455 24.38 7.06 -7.72
C TYR A 455 25.73 7.24 -7.00
N TRP A 456 25.97 8.41 -6.40
CA TRP A 456 27.10 8.58 -5.50
C TRP A 456 26.98 7.66 -4.28
N SER A 457 25.81 7.68 -3.62
CA SER A 457 25.54 6.81 -2.46
C SER A 457 25.64 5.32 -2.82
N LEU A 458 25.30 4.95 -4.06
CA LEU A 458 25.53 3.59 -4.59
C LEU A 458 27.02 3.26 -4.66
N GLY A 459 27.84 4.17 -5.18
CA GLY A 459 29.31 4.01 -5.20
C GLY A 459 29.89 3.82 -3.80
N VAL A 460 29.47 4.64 -2.84
CA VAL A 460 29.87 4.52 -1.43
C VAL A 460 29.43 3.18 -0.83
N THR A 461 28.19 2.76 -1.09
CA THR A 461 27.63 1.50 -0.60
C THR A 461 28.39 0.31 -1.15
N ILE A 462 28.69 0.28 -2.45
CA ILE A 462 29.46 -0.80 -3.08
C ILE A 462 30.88 -0.85 -2.52
N TYR A 463 31.54 0.30 -2.38
CA TYR A 463 32.86 0.39 -1.77
C TYR A 463 32.85 -0.21 -0.38
N GLU A 464 31.91 0.22 0.47
CA GLU A 464 31.82 -0.26 1.85
C GLU A 464 31.60 -1.78 1.90
N LEU A 465 30.71 -2.32 1.07
CA LEU A 465 30.44 -3.75 1.05
C LEU A 465 31.64 -4.60 0.60
N ILE A 466 32.48 -4.11 -0.31
CA ILE A 466 33.66 -4.86 -0.83
C ILE A 466 34.90 -4.64 0.04
N CYS A 467 35.08 -3.44 0.59
CA CYS A 467 36.27 -3.06 1.35
C CYS A 467 36.09 -3.25 2.87
N GLY A 468 34.85 -3.22 3.37
CA GLY A 468 34.50 -3.36 4.79
C GLY A 468 34.47 -2.04 5.56
N TYR A 469 34.68 -0.91 4.90
CA TYR A 469 34.71 0.43 5.51
C TYR A 469 34.31 1.50 4.49
N GLN A 470 33.80 2.63 4.97
CA GLN A 470 33.40 3.76 4.12
C GLN A 470 34.61 4.49 3.51
N PRO A 471 34.54 4.94 2.25
CA PRO A 471 35.66 5.55 1.53
C PRO A 471 36.09 6.92 2.06
N PHE A 472 35.13 7.74 2.52
CA PHE A 472 35.38 9.15 2.91
C PHE A 472 35.10 9.46 4.37
N ASN A 473 34.93 8.44 5.21
CA ASN A 473 34.61 8.67 6.61
C ASN A 473 35.79 9.32 7.34
N LEU A 474 35.60 10.56 7.79
CA LEU A 474 36.60 11.31 8.55
C LEU A 474 36.97 10.65 9.89
N TYR A 475 36.15 9.73 10.40
CA TYR A 475 36.38 8.99 11.64
C TYR A 475 37.05 7.62 11.42
N ASN A 476 37.08 7.09 10.20
CA ASN A 476 37.75 5.81 9.92
C ASN A 476 39.18 6.06 9.44
N VAL A 477 40.15 5.39 10.06
CA VAL A 477 41.55 5.40 9.65
C VAL A 477 41.94 4.00 9.16
N LEU A 478 42.52 3.90 7.97
CA LEU A 478 43.21 2.70 7.51
C LEU A 478 44.64 2.70 8.08
N GLY A 479 44.88 1.90 9.13
CA GLY A 479 46.16 1.75 9.87
C GLY A 479 46.29 2.71 11.06
N ASP A 480 46.92 2.44 12.22
CA ASP A 480 47.52 1.27 12.85
C ASP A 480 47.03 1.29 14.32
N GLY A 481 46.03 0.45 14.65
CA GLY A 481 45.58 0.21 16.03
C GLY A 481 44.52 1.19 16.60
N PHE A 482 43.72 0.65 17.53
CA PHE A 482 42.59 1.31 18.21
C PHE A 482 42.89 2.70 18.80
N LEU A 483 44.13 2.97 19.20
CA LEU A 483 44.52 4.25 19.80
C LEU A 483 44.70 5.37 18.76
N ALA A 484 45.13 5.04 17.54
CA ALA A 484 45.25 6.02 16.45
C ALA A 484 43.87 6.46 15.95
N GLU A 485 42.93 5.52 15.90
CA GLU A 485 41.52 5.76 15.57
C GLU A 485 40.88 6.74 16.57
N ILE A 486 41.00 6.48 17.88
CA ILE A 486 40.49 7.38 18.93
C ILE A 486 41.14 8.77 18.87
N ALA A 487 42.47 8.84 18.67
CA ALA A 487 43.17 10.12 18.61
C ALA A 487 42.67 10.99 17.45
N GLN A 488 42.46 10.38 16.28
CA GLN A 488 41.96 11.08 15.10
C GLN A 488 40.48 11.44 15.22
N GLU A 489 39.64 10.58 15.80
CA GLU A 489 38.26 10.93 16.12
C GLU A 489 38.18 12.17 17.02
N VAL A 490 39.03 12.24 18.05
CA VAL A 490 39.11 13.39 18.95
C VAL A 490 39.59 14.65 18.21
N GLU A 491 40.54 14.54 17.28
CA GLU A 491 40.98 15.68 16.47
C GLU A 491 39.91 16.17 15.50
N VAL A 492 39.23 15.26 14.80
CA VAL A 492 38.13 15.60 13.89
C VAL A 492 36.96 16.19 14.67
N ALA A 493 36.65 15.68 15.86
CA ALA A 493 35.61 16.20 16.74
C ALA A 493 35.89 17.63 17.22
N LYS A 494 37.17 18.05 17.30
CA LYS A 494 37.55 19.45 17.61
C LYS A 494 37.30 20.41 16.45
N LEU A 495 37.16 19.92 15.21
CA LEU A 495 36.92 20.77 14.05
C LEU A 495 35.48 21.30 14.04
N SER A 496 35.32 22.55 13.61
CA SER A 496 33.99 23.10 13.35
C SER A 496 33.26 22.28 12.26
N PRO A 497 31.92 22.21 12.27
CA PRO A 497 31.17 21.50 11.24
C PRO A 497 31.52 21.94 9.80
N ARG A 498 31.76 23.24 9.56
CA ARG A 498 32.22 23.74 8.25
C ARG A 498 33.60 23.21 7.88
N SER A 499 34.52 23.13 8.84
CA SER A 499 35.87 22.61 8.61
C SER A 499 35.83 21.11 8.30
N GLN A 500 34.97 20.35 8.99
CA GLN A 500 34.73 18.93 8.69
C GLN A 500 34.22 18.75 7.25
N TYR A 501 33.18 19.50 6.84
CA TYR A 501 32.67 19.41 5.46
C TYR A 501 33.72 19.76 4.40
N ARG A 502 34.60 20.73 4.67
CA ARG A 502 35.70 21.06 3.73
C ARG A 502 36.71 19.93 3.61
N ALA A 503 37.15 19.36 4.74
CA ALA A 503 38.06 18.23 4.74
C ALA A 503 37.45 17.00 4.03
N GLU A 504 36.15 16.76 4.19
CA GLU A 504 35.43 15.69 3.50
C GLU A 504 35.43 15.91 1.98
N LEU A 505 35.16 17.13 1.51
CA LEU A 505 35.21 17.50 0.09
C LEU A 505 36.63 17.38 -0.50
N GLU A 506 37.65 17.76 0.26
CA GLU A 506 39.06 17.60 -0.16
C GLU A 506 39.43 16.12 -0.32
N ARG A 507 39.00 15.26 0.60
CA ARG A 507 39.18 13.81 0.48
C ARG A 507 38.43 13.24 -0.72
N MET A 508 37.18 13.66 -0.95
CA MET A 508 36.41 13.25 -2.11
C MET A 508 37.10 13.63 -3.43
N ALA A 509 37.73 14.80 -3.49
CA ALA A 509 38.50 15.24 -4.65
C ALA A 509 39.83 14.48 -4.85
N ALA A 510 40.42 13.96 -3.76
CA ALA A 510 41.64 13.16 -3.82
C ALA A 510 41.39 11.75 -4.38
N GLY A 511 40.14 11.28 -4.38
CA GLY A 511 39.77 9.93 -4.83
C GLY A 511 39.80 8.91 -3.70
N VAL A 512 39.76 7.63 -4.07
CA VAL A 512 39.69 6.50 -3.14
C VAL A 512 40.76 5.47 -3.43
N ASP A 513 41.29 4.86 -2.37
CA ASP A 513 42.22 3.73 -2.45
C ASP A 513 41.48 2.41 -2.30
N TYR A 514 42.07 1.33 -2.84
CA TYR A 514 41.46 0.01 -2.83
C TYR A 514 42.44 -1.06 -2.32
N PRO A 515 41.95 -2.00 -1.48
CA PRO A 515 42.70 -3.21 -1.17
C PRO A 515 43.01 -4.07 -2.41
N ASP A 516 44.07 -4.88 -2.34
CA ASP A 516 44.54 -5.72 -3.45
C ASP A 516 43.49 -6.73 -3.94
N GLN A 517 42.57 -7.17 -3.07
CA GLN A 517 41.52 -8.12 -3.46
C GLN A 517 40.43 -7.55 -4.37
N VAL A 518 40.34 -6.23 -4.53
CA VAL A 518 39.28 -5.59 -5.34
C VAL A 518 39.67 -5.59 -6.81
N SER A 519 38.84 -6.16 -7.68
CA SER A 519 39.16 -6.28 -9.11
C SER A 519 39.24 -4.92 -9.82
N ALA A 520 40.01 -4.86 -10.91
CA ALA A 520 40.11 -3.64 -11.73
C ALA A 520 38.75 -3.16 -12.24
N ASN A 521 37.84 -4.07 -12.60
CA ASN A 521 36.49 -3.73 -13.05
C ASN A 521 35.65 -3.14 -11.91
N ALA A 522 35.77 -3.66 -10.69
CA ALA A 522 35.09 -3.09 -9.52
C ALA A 522 35.63 -1.69 -9.19
N ARG A 523 36.95 -1.51 -9.22
CA ARG A 523 37.59 -0.19 -9.01
C ARG A 523 37.13 0.84 -10.03
N ASP A 524 37.12 0.49 -11.32
CA ASP A 524 36.64 1.39 -12.39
C ASP A 524 35.17 1.76 -12.20
N PHE A 525 34.32 0.78 -11.87
CA PHE A 525 32.89 1.02 -11.64
C PHE A 525 32.64 1.99 -10.49
N ILE A 526 33.27 1.72 -9.34
CA ILE A 526 33.12 2.55 -8.14
C ILE A 526 33.67 3.96 -8.40
N ASN A 527 34.83 4.10 -9.04
CA ASN A 527 35.40 5.40 -9.38
C ASN A 527 34.46 6.24 -10.26
N ARG A 528 33.79 5.63 -11.25
CA ARG A 528 32.86 6.34 -12.13
C ARG A 528 31.54 6.72 -11.43
N LEU A 529 31.12 5.98 -10.41
CA LEU A 529 30.01 6.37 -9.53
C LEU A 529 30.43 7.46 -8.53
N LEU A 530 31.67 7.44 -8.06
CA LEU A 530 32.27 8.44 -7.17
C LEU A 530 32.91 9.62 -7.93
N GLU A 531 32.45 9.87 -9.15
CA GLU A 531 32.83 11.06 -9.91
C GLU A 531 32.25 12.31 -9.22
N VAL A 532 33.13 13.23 -8.87
CA VAL A 532 32.80 14.46 -8.12
C VAL A 532 31.91 15.37 -8.95
N ASN A 533 32.15 15.45 -10.26
CA ASN A 533 31.25 16.18 -11.14
C ASN A 533 30.00 15.34 -11.47
N ALA A 534 28.87 15.67 -10.83
CA ALA A 534 27.60 14.97 -10.98
C ALA A 534 27.13 14.75 -12.43
N VAL A 535 27.53 15.59 -13.40
CA VAL A 535 27.15 15.43 -14.82
C VAL A 535 27.95 14.32 -15.51
N ASN A 536 29.19 14.11 -15.09
CA ASN A 536 30.09 13.07 -15.63
C ASN A 536 29.92 11.73 -14.91
N ARG A 537 29.19 11.73 -13.79
CA ARG A 537 28.93 10.54 -12.98
C ARG A 537 28.19 9.48 -13.76
N MET A 538 28.60 8.23 -13.58
CA MET A 538 27.93 7.07 -14.19
C MET A 538 26.45 7.03 -13.80
N GLY A 539 25.59 6.66 -14.76
CA GLY A 539 24.13 6.77 -14.61
C GLY A 539 23.57 8.16 -14.94
N CYS A 540 24.42 9.19 -15.02
CA CYS A 540 24.01 10.60 -15.18
C CYS A 540 24.46 11.24 -16.50
N THR A 541 25.26 10.53 -17.30
CA THR A 541 25.77 10.99 -18.60
C THR A 541 24.64 11.08 -19.64
N SER A 542 24.99 11.39 -20.89
CA SER A 542 24.04 11.33 -22.02
C SER A 542 23.44 9.94 -22.23
N ARG A 543 24.12 8.86 -21.81
CA ARG A 543 23.65 7.47 -21.95
C ARG A 543 22.79 7.01 -20.76
N GLY A 544 22.78 7.75 -19.65
CA GLY A 544 21.94 7.46 -18.49
C GLY A 544 22.22 6.09 -17.88
N PHE A 545 21.17 5.32 -17.58
CA PHE A 545 21.26 4.02 -16.92
C PHE A 545 22.01 2.95 -17.73
N LEU A 546 22.08 3.09 -19.06
CA LEU A 546 22.81 2.15 -19.92
C LEU A 546 24.30 2.07 -19.57
N ASP A 547 24.90 3.17 -19.11
CA ASP A 547 26.31 3.17 -18.69
C ASP A 547 26.56 2.21 -17.52
N ILE A 548 25.56 2.05 -16.65
CA ILE A 548 25.63 1.09 -15.54
C ILE A 548 25.51 -0.31 -16.09
N MET A 549 24.51 -0.57 -16.94
CA MET A 549 24.21 -1.91 -17.44
C MET A 549 25.34 -2.53 -18.26
N GLU A 550 26.00 -1.73 -19.09
CA GLU A 550 27.05 -2.17 -20.00
C GLU A 550 28.44 -2.19 -19.35
N HIS A 551 28.56 -1.77 -18.09
CA HIS A 551 29.85 -1.71 -17.43
C HIS A 551 30.47 -3.11 -17.27
N PRO A 552 31.78 -3.31 -17.54
CA PRO A 552 32.45 -4.62 -17.41
C PRO A 552 32.35 -5.27 -16.02
N PHE A 553 32.05 -4.49 -14.99
CA PHE A 553 31.76 -5.01 -13.64
C PHE A 553 30.56 -5.97 -13.63
N PHE A 554 29.58 -5.78 -14.50
CA PHE A 554 28.39 -6.64 -14.65
C PHE A 554 28.48 -7.62 -15.82
N HIS A 555 29.69 -7.87 -16.35
CA HIS A 555 29.87 -8.79 -17.46
C HIS A 555 29.23 -10.17 -17.17
N GLY A 556 28.36 -10.63 -18.08
CA GLY A 556 27.66 -11.91 -17.97
C GLY A 556 26.35 -11.86 -17.17
N LEU A 557 25.95 -10.71 -16.62
CA LEU A 557 24.67 -10.54 -15.94
C LEU A 557 23.53 -10.30 -16.94
N ASP A 558 22.49 -11.13 -16.86
CA ASP A 558 21.25 -10.94 -17.62
C ASP A 558 20.28 -10.05 -16.82
N TRP A 559 20.20 -8.78 -17.21
CA TRP A 559 19.39 -7.77 -16.54
C TRP A 559 17.88 -8.02 -16.64
N GLU A 560 17.41 -8.64 -17.73
CA GLU A 560 15.99 -8.97 -17.89
C GLU A 560 15.59 -10.10 -16.95
N ARG A 561 16.41 -11.16 -16.88
CA ARG A 561 16.23 -12.23 -15.91
C ARG A 561 16.38 -11.74 -14.48
N LEU A 562 17.28 -10.78 -14.23
CA LEU A 562 17.41 -10.17 -12.91
C LEU A 562 16.13 -9.44 -12.54
N MET A 563 15.61 -8.58 -13.43
CA MET A 563 14.37 -7.84 -13.19
C MET A 563 13.20 -8.74 -12.79
N VAL A 564 13.07 -9.93 -13.39
CA VAL A 564 12.00 -10.88 -13.03
C VAL A 564 12.37 -11.86 -11.90
N LYS A 565 13.46 -11.60 -11.16
CA LYS A 565 14.01 -12.47 -10.09
C LYS A 565 14.27 -13.92 -10.53
N HIS A 566 14.65 -14.14 -11.79
CA HIS A 566 15.05 -15.44 -12.31
C HIS A 566 16.55 -15.75 -12.12
N VAL A 567 17.37 -14.74 -11.83
CA VAL A 567 18.78 -14.93 -11.46
C VAL A 567 18.84 -15.39 -10.00
N GLN A 568 19.35 -16.60 -9.75
CA GLN A 568 19.42 -17.15 -8.39
C GLN A 568 20.62 -16.55 -7.61
N PRO A 569 20.38 -15.95 -6.44
CA PRO A 569 21.47 -15.46 -5.59
C PRO A 569 22.36 -16.60 -5.07
N GLU A 570 23.68 -16.39 -5.07
CA GLU A 570 24.63 -17.38 -4.50
C GLU A 570 24.51 -17.51 -2.97
N PHE A 571 23.92 -16.51 -2.31
CA PHE A 571 23.76 -16.46 -0.87
C PHE A 571 22.30 -16.30 -0.51
N THR A 572 21.78 -17.26 0.24
CA THR A 572 20.48 -17.18 0.90
C THR A 572 20.70 -17.09 2.42
N PRO A 573 20.11 -16.11 3.11
CA PRO A 573 20.27 -15.99 4.55
C PRO A 573 19.64 -17.17 5.28
N ASN A 574 20.28 -17.63 6.36
CA ASN A 574 19.67 -18.62 7.24
C ASN A 574 18.67 -17.94 8.17
N VAL A 575 17.40 -17.97 7.79
CA VAL A 575 16.32 -17.30 8.52
C VAL A 575 15.71 -18.22 9.57
N LYS A 576 15.54 -17.69 10.79
CA LYS A 576 14.86 -18.42 11.87
C LYS A 576 13.41 -18.68 11.48
N PRO A 577 12.84 -19.86 11.79
CA PRO A 577 11.42 -20.12 11.57
C PRO A 577 10.55 -19.06 12.24
N LEU A 578 9.45 -18.70 11.57
CA LEU A 578 8.45 -17.82 12.15
C LEU A 578 7.87 -18.47 13.41
N THR A 579 7.75 -17.68 14.48
CA THR A 579 7.16 -18.10 15.74
C THR A 579 5.74 -17.57 15.84
N ASP A 580 4.82 -18.40 16.35
CA ASP A 580 3.46 -17.96 16.68
C ASP A 580 3.37 -17.37 18.10
N ARG A 581 4.49 -17.32 18.82
CA ARG A 581 4.53 -16.80 20.18
C ARG A 581 4.33 -15.29 20.16
N LYS A 582 3.19 -14.85 20.69
CA LYS A 582 2.91 -13.44 20.94
C LYS A 582 3.77 -12.96 22.10
N THR A 583 4.61 -11.95 21.87
CA THR A 583 5.30 -11.26 22.98
C THR A 583 4.38 -10.26 23.67
N TYR A 584 3.49 -9.64 22.91
CA TYR A 584 2.56 -8.63 23.41
C TYR A 584 1.11 -9.15 23.32
N SER A 585 0.32 -8.85 24.35
CA SER A 585 -1.07 -9.33 24.42
C SER A 585 -2.00 -8.59 23.45
N ASN A 586 -1.77 -7.29 23.24
CA ASN A 586 -2.46 -6.43 22.29
C ASN A 586 -1.62 -5.17 21.99
N PHE A 587 -2.12 -4.35 21.07
CA PHE A 587 -1.45 -3.10 20.65
C PHE A 587 -1.16 -2.17 21.83
N TRP A 588 -2.11 -1.95 22.73
CA TRP A 588 -1.96 -1.02 23.85
C TRP A 588 -0.95 -1.49 24.89
N ASN A 589 -0.91 -2.81 25.16
CA ASN A 589 0.11 -3.41 26.01
C ASN A 589 1.51 -3.22 25.41
N MET A 590 1.66 -3.46 24.11
CA MET A 590 2.92 -3.21 23.40
C MET A 590 3.35 -1.75 23.47
N MET A 591 2.43 -0.81 23.19
CA MET A 591 2.74 0.61 23.23
C MET A 591 3.11 1.09 24.63
N ALA A 592 2.48 0.56 25.68
CA ALA A 592 2.85 0.85 27.06
C ALA A 592 4.28 0.39 27.40
N HIS A 593 4.73 -0.75 26.84
CA HIS A 593 6.11 -1.19 26.97
C HIS A 593 7.09 -0.25 26.27
N PHE A 594 6.74 0.26 25.09
CA PHE A 594 7.58 1.23 24.37
C PHE A 594 7.64 2.57 25.10
N ASP A 595 6.50 3.13 25.50
CA ASP A 595 6.44 4.38 26.27
C ASP A 595 7.30 4.28 27.55
N ALA A 596 7.15 3.20 28.33
CA ALA A 596 7.96 3.01 29.54
C ALA A 596 9.48 2.99 29.27
N ARG A 597 9.91 2.44 28.13
CA ARG A 597 11.32 2.42 27.71
C ARG A 597 11.80 3.79 27.20
N ASP A 598 10.92 4.52 26.55
CA ASP A 598 11.23 5.71 25.76
C ASP A 598 11.01 7.03 26.50
N LYS A 599 10.50 7.00 27.73
CA LYS A 599 10.22 8.16 28.61
C LYS A 599 11.34 9.20 28.74
N HIS A 600 12.60 8.82 28.48
CA HIS A 600 13.76 9.71 28.56
C HIS A 600 14.24 10.25 27.21
N PHE A 601 13.73 9.71 26.09
CA PHE A 601 14.22 10.00 24.74
C PHE A 601 13.16 10.65 23.85
N ILE A 602 11.89 10.38 24.11
CA ILE A 602 10.76 10.94 23.37
C ILE A 602 10.03 11.93 24.27
N ARG A 603 9.62 13.07 23.71
CA ARG A 603 8.87 14.06 24.48
C ARG A 603 7.52 13.48 24.92
N HIS A 604 7.21 13.58 26.21
CA HIS A 604 6.01 12.99 26.80
C HIS A 604 4.70 13.54 26.20
N ASP A 605 4.70 14.79 25.70
CA ASP A 605 3.56 15.39 25.02
C ASP A 605 3.23 14.71 23.67
N TRP A 606 4.17 13.97 23.08
CA TRP A 606 3.94 13.32 21.78
C TRP A 606 3.07 12.06 21.84
N TYR A 607 2.88 11.48 23.03
CA TYR A 607 1.99 10.34 23.24
C TYR A 607 0.52 10.74 23.37
N GLN A 608 0.22 12.03 23.47
CA GLN A 608 -1.14 12.55 23.50
C GLN A 608 -1.72 12.63 22.08
N ASP A 609 -3.04 12.65 21.98
CA ASP A 609 -3.72 12.86 20.70
C ASP A 609 -3.43 14.27 20.17
N PRO A 610 -3.10 14.43 18.87
CA PRO A 610 -3.05 15.74 18.24
C PRO A 610 -4.39 16.47 18.32
N PRO A 611 -4.39 17.81 18.41
CA PRO A 611 -5.61 18.62 18.31
C PRO A 611 -6.43 18.29 17.05
N PRO A 612 -7.77 18.38 17.07
CA PRO A 612 -8.63 18.02 15.95
C PRO A 612 -8.28 18.71 14.62
N GLU A 613 -7.79 19.94 14.68
CA GLU A 613 -7.34 20.69 13.51
C GLU A 613 -6.09 20.10 12.84
N LYS A 614 -5.18 19.52 13.63
CA LYS A 614 -3.97 18.84 13.13
C LYS A 614 -4.24 17.41 12.68
N GLN A 615 -5.32 16.78 13.16
CA GLN A 615 -5.76 15.46 12.70
C GLN A 615 -6.12 15.43 11.21
N LYS A 616 -6.53 16.59 10.64
CA LYS A 616 -6.86 16.72 9.22
C LYS A 616 -5.74 16.28 8.28
N ALA A 617 -4.48 16.46 8.69
CA ALA A 617 -3.31 16.02 7.92
C ALA A 617 -3.27 14.49 7.68
N PHE A 618 -4.01 13.72 8.49
CA PHE A 618 -4.06 12.26 8.44
C PHE A 618 -5.38 11.72 7.87
N GLU A 619 -6.33 12.55 7.41
CA GLU A 619 -7.64 12.09 6.92
C GLU A 619 -7.54 11.07 5.77
N LYS A 620 -6.51 11.18 4.93
CA LYS A 620 -6.25 10.28 3.79
C LYS A 620 -5.17 9.22 4.10
N TRP A 621 -4.96 8.91 5.37
CA TRP A 621 -3.95 7.92 5.77
C TRP A 621 -4.38 6.50 5.46
N ASP A 622 -5.65 6.18 5.63
CA ASP A 622 -6.16 4.80 5.54
C ASP A 622 -6.11 4.29 4.09
N PHE A 623 -5.51 3.11 3.90
CA PHE A 623 -5.33 2.47 2.60
C PHE A 623 -5.13 0.97 2.75
N ILE A 624 -5.61 0.21 1.76
CA ILE A 624 -5.26 -1.18 1.52
C ILE A 624 -4.81 -1.27 0.07
N SER A 625 -3.67 -1.92 -0.17
CA SER A 625 -3.17 -2.08 -1.52
C SER A 625 -4.11 -2.94 -2.36
N PRO A 626 -4.29 -2.64 -3.67
CA PRO A 626 -5.17 -3.41 -4.53
C PRO A 626 -4.80 -4.90 -4.59
N HIS A 627 -3.50 -5.24 -4.56
CA HIS A 627 -3.05 -6.62 -4.60
C HIS A 627 -3.42 -7.35 -3.29
N THR A 628 -3.27 -6.71 -2.13
CA THR A 628 -3.63 -7.29 -0.83
C THR A 628 -5.12 -7.53 -0.76
N LEU A 629 -5.90 -6.53 -1.15
CA LEU A 629 -7.34 -6.64 -1.16
C LEU A 629 -7.81 -7.80 -2.04
N LYS A 630 -7.25 -7.94 -3.25
CA LYS A 630 -7.57 -9.07 -4.14
C LYS A 630 -7.18 -10.42 -3.55
N ALA A 631 -6.02 -10.50 -2.90
CA ALA A 631 -5.57 -11.72 -2.24
C ALA A 631 -6.49 -12.12 -1.08
N GLU A 632 -6.91 -11.16 -0.26
CA GLU A 632 -7.81 -11.41 0.87
C GLU A 632 -9.23 -11.78 0.46
N LEU A 633 -9.71 -11.23 -0.65
CA LEU A 633 -11.01 -11.58 -1.22
C LEU A 633 -10.98 -12.94 -1.96
N GLY A 634 -9.84 -13.63 -2.01
CA GLY A 634 -9.71 -14.91 -2.72
C GLY A 634 -9.76 -14.80 -4.24
N ILE A 635 -9.74 -13.58 -4.79
CA ILE A 635 -9.78 -13.28 -6.23
C ILE A 635 -8.42 -13.57 -6.89
N ALA A 636 -7.33 -13.58 -6.10
CA ALA A 636 -5.98 -13.78 -6.61
C ALA A 636 -5.69 -15.20 -7.14
N ALA A 637 -6.53 -16.20 -6.85
CA ALA A 637 -6.32 -17.57 -7.32
C ALA A 637 -6.45 -17.72 -8.86
N GLU A 638 -6.96 -16.71 -9.57
CA GLU A 638 -7.13 -16.70 -11.04
C GLU A 638 -6.04 -15.92 -11.79
N MET A 639 -5.03 -15.36 -11.12
CA MET A 639 -4.00 -14.55 -11.77
C MET A 639 -2.60 -15.12 -11.53
N ASP A 640 -2.34 -16.31 -12.05
CA ASP A 640 -0.98 -16.77 -12.31
C ASP A 640 -0.71 -16.56 -13.80
N GLU A 641 0.18 -15.61 -14.11
CA GLU A 641 0.85 -15.29 -15.40
C GLU A 641 0.81 -13.79 -15.77
N SER A 642 -0.33 -13.08 -15.62
CA SER A 642 -0.47 -11.71 -16.17
C SER A 642 -0.16 -10.56 -15.20
N ASN A 643 0.19 -10.84 -13.94
CA ASN A 643 0.39 -9.83 -12.89
C ASN A 643 1.75 -9.94 -12.19
N ARG A 644 2.78 -10.43 -12.89
CA ARG A 644 4.16 -10.16 -12.49
C ARG A 644 4.32 -8.63 -12.41
N PRO A 645 4.95 -8.09 -11.34
CA PRO A 645 5.24 -6.66 -11.30
C PRO A 645 6.13 -6.32 -12.50
N TYR A 646 5.80 -5.18 -13.14
CA TYR A 646 6.25 -4.69 -14.44
C TYR A 646 5.60 -5.30 -15.70
N LYS A 647 4.94 -4.43 -16.47
CA LYS A 647 4.50 -4.65 -17.86
C LYS A 647 5.70 -5.08 -18.73
N ILE A 648 5.90 -6.38 -18.86
CA ILE A 648 6.60 -6.99 -19.99
C ILE A 648 5.71 -6.79 -21.22
N LEU A 649 5.70 -5.58 -21.81
CA LEU A 649 5.07 -5.30 -23.12
C LEU A 649 5.53 -3.97 -23.75
N GLN A 650 6.65 -3.38 -23.30
CA GLN A 650 7.27 -2.22 -24.00
C GLN A 650 8.78 -2.37 -24.22
N LEU A 651 9.33 -3.57 -24.02
CA LEU A 651 10.75 -3.88 -24.23
C LEU A 651 11.02 -4.62 -25.54
N THR A 652 10.02 -5.29 -26.11
CA THR A 652 10.11 -5.86 -27.46
C THR A 652 9.35 -4.92 -28.41
N GLY A 653 10.05 -4.31 -29.35
CA GLY A 653 9.45 -3.57 -30.46
C GLY A 653 8.70 -4.47 -31.45
N GLU A 654 8.05 -5.53 -30.97
CA GLU A 654 7.29 -6.45 -31.79
C GLU A 654 5.81 -6.09 -31.69
N THR A 655 5.34 -5.33 -32.67
CA THR A 655 3.92 -5.35 -33.03
C THR A 655 3.57 -6.79 -33.41
N SER A 656 2.62 -7.38 -32.68
CA SER A 656 2.06 -8.70 -33.00
C SER A 656 1.65 -8.79 -34.47
N GLY A 657 2.34 -9.67 -35.19
CA GLY A 657 1.89 -10.25 -36.47
C GLY A 657 1.16 -11.55 -36.22
#